data_AF-A0A4Y2X037-F1
#
_entry.id   AF-A0A4Y2X037-F1
#
_cell.length_a   1.000
_cell.length_b   1.000
_cell.length_c   1.000
_cell.angle_alpha   90.00
_cell.angle_beta   90.00
_cell.angle_gamma   90.00
#
_symmetry.space_group_name_H-M   'P 1'
#
loop_
_entity.id
_entity.type
_entity.pdbx_description
1 polymer ?
#
loop_
_entity_poly.entity_id
_entity_poly.type
_entity_poly.pdbx_seq_one_letter_code
_entity_poly.pdbx_strand_id
1 'polypeptide(L)'
;MFFKILNKLSSHTNPNVKSHEIIFHNNRYVTNPITQSNLFANHFSSYSHGVQPLPLDYSTENEFLNRNIEFWELKRAISKTKNSTPGADNIPSIWFKNLYDASLLKILGMLQQQLDSSVLPKVWKHTIIIPIPKPNKDKTKLTSYRPIALTSVFCKIFERILAHRITHFLTSQKKLNPNQHGFLPFRDNHTAIYKIYSAISEARKNKEFFVAVSLDIKSAYDSVHVDALILSLQLETHLKSCNVIQTTSLRIALGVPIWTPNIILLKLAEQEILSGKIKRLAIQFFIKQLATQPFSALFHTPDRIHSQLVEKDAESLRITFRNLNCIPDHIISLPVFPYSNPNACEIFLNDFYFQNKDLPSSIISSDFIDCIQRLFPNHFIIATDGSESHCHTSIAGFSYLQQFCYRIHPLNSVFTAEVLAICLALDELVIPEKDILILSDSFSALSSLKNISFHSPKVIQRLAAKIHIRKNLNQKIALMWVPGHSGVSWNEKADSIAKQVSDSSPYIDWIASEDILSHLKKQSFQITEEDYHKSKYQLLIGNFPDILTISKWTGNRVQDRLIARIISKTITTPGLLSRFNLHPDPLCRVCNEINDISHILLRCQKYASVRVTLWRKLNIASANITYDVLLSHVLVNKNKLLIFIQSLKYFDID
;
A
#
# COMPACT_ATOMS: atom_id res chain seq x y z
N MET A 1 60.57 6.20 48.89
CA MET A 1 60.23 5.73 47.52
C MET A 1 58.84 5.08 47.48
N PHE A 2 58.50 4.19 48.42
CA PHE A 2 57.21 3.51 48.53
C PHE A 2 55.99 4.47 48.65
N PHE A 3 56.05 5.49 49.51
CA PHE A 3 54.96 6.47 49.64
C PHE A 3 54.79 7.41 48.43
N LYS A 4 55.84 7.62 47.62
CA LYS A 4 55.72 8.34 46.33
C LYS A 4 54.97 7.52 45.28
N ILE A 5 55.05 6.18 45.33
CA ILE A 5 54.28 5.26 44.47
C ILE A 5 52.82 5.23 44.94
N LEU A 6 52.56 5.18 46.24
CA LEU A 6 51.21 5.26 46.80
C LEU A 6 50.52 6.59 46.45
N ASN A 7 51.23 7.72 46.48
CA ASN A 7 50.67 9.00 46.03
C ASN A 7 50.43 9.07 44.51
N LYS A 8 51.19 8.30 43.70
CA LYS A 8 50.95 8.17 42.25
C LYS A 8 49.77 7.25 41.92
N LEU A 9 49.51 6.26 42.77
CA LEU A 9 48.35 5.35 42.68
C LEU A 9 47.08 5.99 43.25
N SER A 10 47.17 6.81 44.30
CA SER A 10 46.06 7.59 44.85
C SER A 10 45.71 8.80 44.01
N SER A 11 46.67 9.33 43.23
CA SER A 11 46.45 10.34 42.20
C SER A 11 45.97 9.77 40.86
N HIS A 12 45.32 8.60 40.86
CA HIS A 12 44.33 8.32 39.82
C HIS A 12 43.15 9.27 40.06
N THR A 13 43.32 10.54 39.70
CA THR A 13 42.19 11.33 39.25
C THR A 13 41.49 10.47 38.20
N ASN A 14 40.22 10.12 38.45
CA ASN A 14 39.35 9.64 37.39
C ASN A 14 39.69 10.44 36.14
N PRO A 15 39.95 9.80 34.98
CA PRO A 15 40.19 10.56 33.77
C PRO A 15 39.07 11.58 33.69
N ASN A 16 39.43 12.87 33.58
CA ASN A 16 38.47 13.95 33.39
C ASN A 16 37.40 13.41 32.44
N VAL A 17 36.21 13.08 32.96
CA VAL A 17 35.13 12.54 32.15
C VAL A 17 34.88 13.66 31.18
N LYS A 18 35.39 13.53 29.96
CA LYS A 18 35.17 14.53 28.94
C LYS A 18 33.66 14.67 28.90
N SER A 19 33.16 15.87 29.19
CA SER A 19 31.73 16.25 29.15
C SER A 19 31.02 15.87 27.84
N HIS A 20 31.79 15.40 26.86
CA HIS A 20 31.44 14.94 25.53
C HIS A 20 30.93 13.49 25.49
N GLU A 21 30.93 12.75 26.60
CA GLU A 21 30.43 11.35 26.68
C GLU A 21 29.15 11.21 27.53
N ILE A 22 28.57 12.33 27.97
CA ILE A 22 27.37 12.33 28.81
C ILE A 22 26.12 12.34 27.92
N ILE A 23 25.21 11.40 28.15
CA ILE A 23 23.96 11.29 27.38
C ILE A 23 22.94 12.33 27.85
N PHE A 24 22.36 13.07 26.90
CA PHE A 24 21.26 14.00 27.15
C PHE A 24 19.92 13.28 26.99
N HIS A 25 19.14 13.22 28.05
CA HIS A 25 17.83 12.54 28.09
C HIS A 25 16.88 13.28 29.03
N ASN A 26 15.61 13.49 28.62
CA ASN A 26 14.58 14.19 29.40
C ASN A 26 15.04 15.57 29.94
N ASN A 27 15.61 16.41 29.06
CA ASN A 27 16.13 17.75 29.37
C ASN A 27 17.25 17.82 30.43
N ARG A 28 17.92 16.69 30.72
CA ARG A 28 19.06 16.66 31.64
C ARG A 28 20.20 15.77 31.10
N TYR A 29 21.42 16.07 31.52
CA TYR A 29 22.59 15.24 31.27
C TYR A 29 22.67 14.12 32.31
N VAL A 30 22.74 12.87 31.86
CA VAL A 30 22.78 11.69 32.71
C VAL A 30 24.24 11.32 32.97
N THR A 31 24.76 11.56 34.17
CA THR A 31 26.17 11.34 34.52
C THR A 31 26.47 9.96 35.11
N ASN A 32 25.47 9.26 35.65
CA ASN A 32 25.65 7.94 36.26
C ASN A 32 25.87 6.85 35.18
N PRO A 33 26.98 6.09 35.22
CA PRO A 33 27.30 5.08 34.20
C PRO A 33 26.28 3.94 34.09
N ILE A 34 25.70 3.48 35.21
CA ILE A 34 24.69 2.42 35.22
C ILE A 34 23.42 2.93 34.55
N THR A 35 23.00 4.16 34.87
CA THR A 35 21.83 4.79 34.25
C THR A 35 22.05 5.01 32.75
N GLN A 36 23.23 5.45 32.32
CA GLN A 36 23.56 5.56 30.90
C GLN A 36 23.52 4.20 30.20
N SER A 37 24.10 3.16 30.80
CA SER A 37 24.07 1.79 30.27
C SER A 37 22.63 1.28 30.09
N ASN A 38 21.77 1.51 31.08
CA ASN A 38 20.35 1.14 31.00
C ASN A 38 19.61 1.92 29.90
N LEU A 39 19.95 3.21 29.68
CA LEU A 39 19.38 3.99 28.57
C LEU A 39 19.77 3.42 27.21
N PHE A 40 21.03 3.01 27.04
CA PHE A 40 21.46 2.32 25.82
C PHE A 40 20.77 0.97 25.67
N ALA A 41 20.68 0.17 26.74
CA ALA A 41 20.00 -1.12 26.71
C ALA A 41 18.53 -0.99 26.28
N ASN A 42 17.79 -0.06 26.89
CA ASN A 42 16.39 0.22 26.55
C ASN A 42 16.22 0.75 25.12
N HIS A 43 17.12 1.63 24.69
CA HIS A 43 17.10 2.17 23.33
C HIS A 43 17.32 1.05 22.31
N PHE A 44 18.31 0.16 22.51
CA PHE A 44 18.57 -0.94 21.60
C PHE A 44 17.53 -2.07 21.70
N SER A 45 16.93 -2.32 22.86
CA SER A 45 15.85 -3.30 23.02
C SER A 45 14.51 -2.84 22.45
N SER A 46 14.30 -1.53 22.27
CA SER A 46 13.06 -1.02 21.65
C SER A 46 12.85 -1.49 20.20
N TYR A 47 13.93 -1.93 19.54
CA TYR A 47 13.89 -2.49 18.19
C TYR A 47 13.57 -3.99 18.14
N SER A 48 13.71 -4.73 19.24
CA SER A 48 13.32 -6.15 19.28
C SER A 48 11.80 -6.27 19.41
N HIS A 49 11.11 -6.40 18.28
CA HIS A 49 9.70 -6.76 18.26
C HIS A 49 9.53 -8.22 18.75
N GLY A 50 8.46 -8.46 19.52
CA GLY A 50 8.12 -9.81 19.99
C GLY A 50 7.97 -10.76 18.80
N VAL A 51 8.83 -11.77 18.74
CA VAL A 51 8.77 -12.83 17.72
C VAL A 51 7.53 -13.66 18.01
N GLN A 52 6.54 -13.62 17.12
CA GLN A 52 5.50 -14.65 17.09
C GLN A 52 5.98 -15.77 16.18
N PRO A 53 6.26 -16.98 16.72
CA PRO A 53 6.79 -18.07 15.91
C PRO A 53 5.80 -18.41 14.79
N LEU A 54 6.24 -18.24 13.54
CA LEU A 54 5.53 -18.80 12.39
C LEU A 54 5.69 -20.33 12.44
N PRO A 55 4.62 -21.13 12.25
CA PRO A 55 4.77 -22.54 11.95
C PRO A 55 5.37 -22.64 10.55
N LEU A 56 6.66 -22.95 10.49
CA LEU A 56 7.39 -23.20 9.26
C LEU A 56 7.35 -24.70 8.98
N ASP A 57 6.85 -25.08 7.80
CA ASP A 57 6.93 -26.45 7.31
C ASP A 57 8.31 -26.63 6.63
N TYR A 58 9.20 -27.39 7.27
CA TYR A 58 10.61 -27.54 6.89
C TYR A 58 10.82 -28.62 5.81
N SER A 59 9.93 -28.73 4.82
CA SER A 59 9.90 -29.88 3.89
C SER A 59 10.70 -29.71 2.60
N THR A 60 11.60 -28.72 2.50
CA THR A 60 12.52 -28.63 1.36
C THR A 60 13.92 -29.09 1.74
N GLU A 61 14.22 -30.36 1.45
CA GLU A 61 15.57 -30.93 1.60
C GLU A 61 16.50 -30.30 0.56
N ASN A 62 17.19 -29.23 0.93
CA ASN A 62 18.28 -28.70 0.12
C ASN A 62 19.56 -29.49 0.45
N GLU A 63 19.82 -30.55 -0.32
CA GLU A 63 20.95 -31.47 -0.14
C GLU A 63 22.32 -30.77 -0.06
N PHE A 64 22.49 -29.56 -0.63
CA PHE A 64 23.77 -28.85 -0.59
C PHE A 64 24.03 -28.13 0.74
N LEU A 65 23.01 -27.47 1.31
CA LEU A 65 23.18 -26.72 2.57
C LEU A 65 23.33 -27.66 3.77
N ASN A 66 22.74 -28.86 3.68
CA ASN A 66 22.69 -29.87 4.73
C ASN A 66 23.88 -30.85 4.71
N ARG A 67 24.89 -30.65 3.85
CA ARG A 67 26.09 -31.52 3.83
C ARG A 67 26.92 -31.36 5.10
N ASN A 68 27.70 -32.38 5.45
CA ASN A 68 28.66 -32.28 6.55
C ASN A 68 29.65 -31.14 6.32
N ILE A 69 30.09 -30.50 7.41
CA ILE A 69 31.09 -29.43 7.40
C ILE A 69 32.43 -30.04 7.03
N GLU A 70 33.02 -29.56 5.94
CA GLU A 70 34.30 -30.06 5.47
C GLU A 70 35.45 -29.31 6.15
N PHE A 71 36.58 -29.99 6.36
CA PHE A 71 37.72 -29.42 7.10
C PHE A 71 38.28 -28.13 6.47
N TRP A 72 38.23 -28.03 5.13
CA TRP A 72 38.65 -26.82 4.43
C TRP A 72 37.72 -25.63 4.70
N GLU A 73 36.42 -25.85 4.94
CA GLU A 73 35.47 -24.79 5.30
C GLU A 73 35.85 -24.19 6.65
N LEU A 74 36.21 -25.05 7.61
CA LEU A 74 36.71 -24.63 8.92
C LEU A 74 38.01 -23.83 8.80
N LYS A 75 39.03 -24.38 8.10
CA LYS A 75 40.31 -23.67 7.89
C LYS A 75 40.11 -22.31 7.21
N ARG A 76 39.23 -22.25 6.21
CA ARG A 76 38.87 -20.99 5.53
C ARG A 76 38.16 -20.02 6.45
N ALA A 77 37.23 -20.49 7.27
CA ALA A 77 36.50 -19.65 8.21
C ALA A 77 37.45 -19.06 9.27
N ILE A 78 38.37 -19.85 9.80
CA ILE A 78 39.40 -19.40 10.75
C ILE A 78 40.33 -18.36 10.11
N SER A 79 40.83 -18.61 8.89
CA SER A 79 41.77 -17.69 8.23
C SER A 79 41.14 -16.33 7.94
N LYS A 80 39.86 -16.30 7.52
CA LYS A 80 39.09 -15.09 7.25
C LYS A 80 38.57 -14.39 8.50
N THR A 81 38.59 -15.04 9.66
CA THR A 81 38.18 -14.42 10.92
C THR A 81 39.28 -13.47 11.41
N LYS A 82 38.93 -12.19 11.57
CA LYS A 82 39.85 -11.15 12.04
C LYS A 82 40.09 -11.30 13.54
N ASN A 83 41.32 -11.02 13.97
CA ASN A 83 41.64 -10.92 15.39
C ASN A 83 40.97 -9.67 15.95
N SER A 84 39.83 -9.87 16.60
CA SER A 84 38.97 -8.83 17.17
C SER A 84 38.75 -9.13 18.64
N THR A 85 38.25 -8.13 19.39
CA THR A 85 37.90 -8.29 20.80
C THR A 85 36.98 -9.50 20.98
N PRO A 86 37.28 -10.42 21.93
CA PRO A 86 36.49 -11.61 22.15
C PRO A 86 35.11 -11.29 22.74
N GLY A 87 34.21 -12.27 22.72
CA GLY A 87 32.93 -12.19 23.41
C GLY A 87 33.09 -12.45 24.91
N ALA A 88 31.98 -12.75 25.59
CA ALA A 88 31.97 -13.02 27.04
C ALA A 88 32.81 -14.23 27.46
N ASP A 89 33.16 -15.12 26.53
CA ASP A 89 34.04 -16.27 26.76
C ASP A 89 35.54 -15.90 26.82
N ASN A 90 35.90 -14.67 26.46
CA ASN A 90 37.28 -14.18 26.41
C ASN A 90 38.23 -15.01 25.51
N ILE A 91 37.70 -15.74 24.52
CA ILE A 91 38.51 -16.55 23.61
C ILE A 91 38.81 -15.76 22.33
N PRO A 92 40.07 -15.36 22.06
CA PRO A 92 40.42 -14.57 20.88
C PRO A 92 40.61 -15.44 19.63
N SER A 93 40.40 -14.85 18.45
CA SER A 93 40.50 -15.62 17.19
C SER A 93 41.91 -16.06 16.84
N ILE A 94 42.94 -15.42 17.40
CA ILE A 94 44.34 -15.80 17.19
C ILE A 94 44.64 -17.21 17.69
N TRP A 95 43.96 -17.67 18.75
CA TRP A 95 44.18 -19.02 19.27
C TRP A 95 43.85 -20.07 18.22
N PHE A 96 42.73 -19.93 17.53
CA PHE A 96 42.30 -20.84 16.46
C PHE A 96 43.27 -20.89 15.29
N LYS A 97 43.97 -19.80 14.99
CA LYS A 97 44.97 -19.75 13.90
C LYS A 97 46.25 -20.51 14.25
N ASN A 98 46.51 -20.71 15.53
CA ASN A 98 47.71 -21.37 16.04
C ASN A 98 47.45 -22.82 16.50
N LEU A 99 46.22 -23.33 16.37
CA LEU A 99 45.89 -24.71 16.71
C LEU A 99 46.41 -25.69 15.65
N TYR A 100 46.90 -26.84 16.10
CA TYR A 100 47.23 -27.97 15.24
C TYR A 100 45.96 -28.59 14.61
N ASP A 101 46.14 -29.25 13.47
CA ASP A 101 45.04 -29.89 12.73
C ASP A 101 44.25 -30.89 13.58
N ALA A 102 44.89 -31.64 14.48
CA ALA A 102 44.22 -32.55 15.41
C ALA A 102 43.22 -31.82 16.34
N SER A 103 43.56 -30.63 16.81
CA SER A 103 42.66 -29.80 17.64
C SER A 103 41.56 -29.18 16.80
N LEU A 104 41.85 -28.77 15.56
CA LEU A 104 40.86 -28.26 14.62
C LEU A 104 39.83 -29.33 14.23
N LEU A 105 40.23 -30.60 14.11
CA LEU A 105 39.31 -31.72 13.86
C LEU A 105 38.34 -31.93 15.03
N LYS A 106 38.77 -31.73 16.28
CA LYS A 106 37.86 -31.75 17.44
C LYS A 106 36.85 -30.60 17.38
N ILE A 107 37.30 -29.41 16.98
CA ILE A 107 36.41 -28.26 16.77
C ILE A 107 35.43 -28.54 15.64
N LEU A 108 35.88 -29.15 14.53
CA LEU A 108 35.02 -29.55 13.43
C LEU A 108 33.90 -30.48 13.91
N GLY A 109 34.24 -31.52 14.68
CA GLY A 109 33.25 -32.44 15.27
C GLY A 109 32.25 -31.72 16.16
N MET A 110 32.70 -30.77 16.97
CA MET A 110 31.81 -29.94 17.80
C MET A 110 30.84 -29.10 16.94
N LEU A 111 31.32 -28.45 15.88
CA LEU A 111 30.49 -27.66 14.97
C LEU A 111 29.50 -28.52 14.20
N GLN A 112 29.93 -29.70 13.75
CA GLN A 112 29.07 -30.68 13.07
C GLN A 112 27.94 -31.11 13.99
N GLN A 113 28.24 -31.43 15.25
CA GLN A 113 27.21 -31.79 16.24
C GLN A 113 26.18 -30.66 16.44
N GLN A 114 26.58 -29.38 16.39
CA GLN A 114 25.63 -28.28 16.48
C GLN A 114 24.73 -28.18 15.25
N LEU A 115 25.27 -28.50 14.06
CA LEU A 115 24.52 -28.54 12.81
C LEU A 115 23.48 -29.68 12.83
N ASP A 116 23.90 -30.88 13.25
CA ASP A 116 23.04 -32.07 13.26
C ASP A 116 21.92 -31.97 14.31
N SER A 117 22.25 -31.47 15.51
CA SER A 117 21.28 -31.36 16.60
C SER A 117 20.35 -30.16 16.49
N SER A 118 20.67 -29.16 15.65
CA SER A 118 19.98 -27.87 15.59
C SER A 118 19.90 -27.12 16.94
N VAL A 119 20.73 -27.48 17.91
CA VAL A 119 20.78 -26.85 19.24
C VAL A 119 22.09 -26.07 19.36
N LEU A 120 21.98 -24.75 19.55
CA LEU A 120 23.15 -23.89 19.79
C LEU A 120 23.44 -23.73 21.29
N PRO A 121 24.72 -23.66 21.71
CA PRO A 121 25.10 -23.44 23.09
C PRO A 121 24.57 -22.11 23.62
N LYS A 122 24.06 -22.10 24.87
CA LYS A 122 23.55 -20.86 25.51
C LYS A 122 24.59 -19.74 25.53
N VAL A 123 25.87 -20.09 25.68
CA VAL A 123 26.99 -19.13 25.68
C VAL A 123 27.11 -18.40 24.34
N TRP A 124 26.79 -19.04 23.22
CA TRP A 124 26.82 -18.41 21.89
C TRP A 124 25.67 -17.43 21.69
N LYS A 125 24.56 -17.61 22.42
CA LYS A 125 23.40 -16.70 22.40
C LYS A 125 23.63 -15.45 23.25
N HIS A 126 24.68 -15.45 24.09
CA HIS A 126 25.04 -14.30 24.90
C HIS A 126 25.94 -13.33 24.11
N THR A 127 25.57 -12.05 24.09
CA THR A 127 26.27 -11.01 23.34
C THR A 127 26.56 -9.82 24.24
N ILE A 128 27.80 -9.32 24.22
CA ILE A 128 28.16 -8.04 24.85
C ILE A 128 27.95 -6.94 23.81
N ILE A 129 27.09 -5.96 24.10
CA ILE A 129 26.83 -4.81 23.22
C ILE A 129 27.73 -3.65 23.62
N ILE A 130 28.57 -3.19 22.71
CA ILE A 130 29.41 -1.99 22.87
C ILE A 130 28.85 -0.86 21.99
N PRO A 131 28.33 0.24 22.57
CA PRO A 131 27.92 1.41 21.81
C PRO A 131 29.14 2.13 21.23
N ILE A 132 29.25 2.21 19.90
CA ILE A 132 30.33 2.95 19.21
C ILE A 132 29.76 4.21 18.54
N PRO A 133 30.31 5.42 18.82
CA PRO A 133 29.80 6.66 18.22
C PRO A 133 30.02 6.69 16.70
N LYS A 134 29.01 7.15 15.97
CA LYS A 134 29.13 7.45 14.53
C LYS A 134 30.07 8.66 14.35
N PRO A 135 30.95 8.64 13.33
CA PRO A 135 31.80 9.79 13.03
C PRO A 135 30.92 11.01 12.71
N ASN A 136 31.32 12.19 13.17
CA ASN A 136 30.67 13.47 12.91
C ASN A 136 29.19 13.55 13.35
N LYS A 137 28.78 12.77 14.36
CA LYS A 137 27.45 12.85 14.99
C LYS A 137 27.57 13.31 16.44
N ASP A 138 26.52 13.95 16.93
CA ASP A 138 26.41 14.47 18.29
C ASP A 138 26.44 13.32 19.32
N LYS A 139 27.54 13.24 20.08
CA LYS A 139 27.80 12.17 21.06
C LYS A 139 26.88 12.22 22.27
N THR A 140 26.12 13.30 22.47
CA THR A 140 25.16 13.40 23.59
C THR A 140 23.86 12.64 23.32
N LYS A 141 23.58 12.27 22.05
CA LYS A 141 22.35 11.59 21.63
C LYS A 141 22.53 10.08 21.50
N LEU A 142 21.58 9.30 22.03
CA LEU A 142 21.57 7.83 21.94
C LEU A 142 21.56 7.33 20.48
N THR A 143 20.86 8.03 19.57
CA THR A 143 20.75 7.67 18.15
C THR A 143 22.05 7.82 17.34
N SER A 144 23.06 8.48 17.92
CA SER A 144 24.38 8.67 17.33
C SER A 144 25.31 7.47 17.51
N TYR A 145 24.91 6.44 18.27
CA TYR A 145 25.74 5.27 18.53
C TYR A 145 25.26 4.06 17.70
N ARG A 146 26.22 3.19 17.34
CA ARG A 146 25.96 1.88 16.74
C ARG A 146 26.12 0.80 17.82
N PRO A 147 25.19 -0.16 17.96
CA PRO A 147 25.41 -1.31 18.83
C PRO A 147 26.36 -2.28 18.14
N ILE A 148 27.59 -2.43 18.67
CA ILE A 148 28.52 -3.46 18.19
C ILE A 148 28.41 -4.69 19.09
N ALA A 149 27.95 -5.79 18.50
CA ALA A 149 27.81 -7.09 19.14
C ALA A 149 29.15 -7.83 19.21
N LEU A 150 29.64 -8.11 20.41
CA LEU A 150 30.73 -9.04 20.65
C LEU A 150 30.18 -10.42 20.99
N THR A 151 30.24 -11.31 20.00
CA THR A 151 29.87 -12.73 20.11
C THR A 151 31.09 -13.63 20.24
N SER A 152 30.88 -14.85 20.74
CA SER A 152 31.90 -15.90 20.82
C SER A 152 32.57 -16.12 19.45
N VAL A 153 33.89 -16.34 19.45
CA VAL A 153 34.63 -16.62 18.21
C VAL A 153 34.19 -17.95 17.58
N PHE A 154 33.79 -18.93 18.38
CA PHE A 154 33.22 -20.17 17.86
C PHE A 154 31.95 -19.91 17.05
N CYS A 155 31.05 -19.06 17.57
CA CYS A 155 29.84 -18.63 16.89
C CYS A 155 30.18 -17.92 15.57
N LYS A 156 31.13 -16.97 15.57
CA LYS A 156 31.57 -16.27 14.36
C LYS A 156 32.16 -17.21 13.29
N ILE A 157 32.90 -18.23 13.70
CA ILE A 157 33.44 -19.25 12.78
C ILE A 157 32.30 -20.05 12.16
N PHE A 158 31.35 -20.52 12.97
CA PHE A 158 30.19 -21.27 12.52
C PHE A 158 29.30 -20.46 11.57
N GLU A 159 28.93 -19.24 11.94
CA GLU A 159 28.18 -18.30 11.10
C GLU A 159 28.87 -18.04 9.76
N ARG A 160 30.21 -17.95 9.75
CA ARG A 160 30.98 -17.72 8.53
C ARG A 160 30.94 -18.92 7.58
N ILE A 161 30.94 -20.14 8.10
CA ILE A 161 30.75 -21.36 7.31
C ILE A 161 29.35 -21.34 6.67
N LEU A 162 28.31 -21.12 7.48
CA LEU A 162 26.92 -21.05 7.02
C LEU A 162 26.70 -19.93 6.00
N ALA A 163 27.20 -18.72 6.28
CA ALA A 163 27.10 -17.58 5.38
C ALA A 163 27.78 -17.85 4.04
N HIS A 164 28.92 -18.55 4.04
CA HIS A 164 29.57 -18.94 2.80
C HIS A 164 28.69 -19.91 1.97
N ARG A 165 28.14 -20.95 2.61
CA ARG A 165 27.26 -21.92 1.94
C ARG A 165 26.01 -21.27 1.36
N ILE A 166 25.34 -20.42 2.14
CA ILE A 166 24.16 -19.66 1.71
C ILE A 166 24.50 -18.74 0.54
N THR A 167 25.61 -17.99 0.63
CA THR A 167 26.04 -17.08 -0.44
C THR A 167 26.35 -17.85 -1.73
N HIS A 168 27.03 -18.99 -1.62
CA HIS A 168 27.34 -19.84 -2.76
C HIS A 168 26.06 -20.38 -3.42
N PHE A 169 25.11 -20.87 -2.64
CA PHE A 169 23.82 -21.33 -3.14
C PHE A 169 23.02 -20.22 -3.85
N LEU A 170 22.92 -19.03 -3.24
CA LEU A 170 22.18 -17.91 -3.81
C LEU A 170 22.80 -17.39 -5.12
N THR A 171 24.13 -17.42 -5.21
CA THR A 171 24.86 -16.96 -6.40
C THR A 171 24.85 -18.00 -7.53
N SER A 172 25.05 -19.28 -7.23
CA SER A 172 25.05 -20.35 -8.25
C SER A 172 23.66 -20.55 -8.88
N GLN A 173 22.60 -20.37 -8.09
CA GLN A 173 21.21 -20.45 -8.55
C GLN A 173 20.69 -19.14 -9.17
N LYS A 174 21.54 -18.11 -9.32
CA LYS A 174 21.16 -16.77 -9.83
C LYS A 174 19.94 -16.16 -9.12
N LYS A 175 19.76 -16.43 -7.82
CA LYS A 175 18.64 -15.92 -7.01
C LYS A 175 18.83 -14.47 -6.55
N LEU A 176 20.01 -13.89 -6.77
CA LEU A 176 20.33 -12.50 -6.42
C LEU A 176 20.28 -11.60 -7.65
N ASN A 177 19.83 -10.36 -7.45
CA ASN A 177 19.83 -9.36 -8.52
C ASN A 177 21.27 -9.11 -9.03
N PRO A 178 21.50 -9.08 -10.36
CA PRO A 178 22.83 -8.80 -10.92
C PRO A 178 23.41 -7.43 -10.53
N ASN A 179 22.58 -6.50 -10.06
CA ASN A 179 22.95 -5.17 -9.56
C ASN A 179 23.13 -5.12 -8.03
N GLN A 180 23.13 -6.25 -7.32
CA GLN A 180 23.55 -6.29 -5.92
C GLN A 180 25.09 -6.24 -5.84
N HIS A 181 25.68 -5.17 -5.32
CA HIS A 181 27.15 -5.06 -5.21
C HIS A 181 27.67 -5.24 -3.78
N GLY A 182 26.87 -4.89 -2.77
CA GLY A 182 27.26 -5.02 -1.37
C GLY A 182 27.32 -6.49 -0.93
N PHE A 183 28.36 -6.82 -0.16
CA PHE A 183 28.55 -8.08 0.57
C PHE A 183 28.62 -9.35 -0.29
N LEU A 184 28.88 -9.24 -1.60
CA LEU A 184 29.06 -10.37 -2.51
C LEU A 184 30.53 -10.60 -2.86
N PRO A 185 30.95 -11.87 -3.10
CA PRO A 185 32.30 -12.16 -3.53
C PRO A 185 32.57 -11.51 -4.90
N PHE A 186 33.80 -11.01 -5.08
CA PHE A 186 34.26 -10.34 -6.31
C PHE A 186 33.48 -9.08 -6.70
N ARG A 187 32.72 -8.50 -5.77
CA ARG A 187 32.04 -7.21 -5.94
C ARG A 187 32.42 -6.27 -4.81
N ASP A 188 32.54 -5.00 -5.15
CA ASP A 188 32.89 -3.94 -4.20
C ASP A 188 32.20 -2.61 -4.58
N ASN A 189 32.51 -1.55 -3.83
CA ASN A 189 31.96 -0.23 -4.09
C ASN A 189 32.38 0.32 -5.45
N HIS A 190 33.57 -0.03 -5.95
CA HIS A 190 34.05 0.40 -7.26
C HIS A 190 33.22 -0.22 -8.39
N THR A 191 32.83 -1.49 -8.27
CA THR A 191 31.94 -2.12 -9.27
C THR A 191 30.56 -1.45 -9.34
N ALA A 192 30.03 -0.96 -8.21
CA ALA A 192 28.77 -0.20 -8.19
C ALA A 192 28.94 1.20 -8.82
N ILE A 193 30.02 1.89 -8.47
CA ILE A 193 30.37 3.20 -9.04
C ILE A 193 30.57 3.10 -10.55
N TYR A 194 31.26 2.06 -11.02
CA TYR A 194 31.50 1.85 -12.45
C TYR A 194 30.18 1.70 -13.22
N LYS A 195 29.19 0.98 -12.68
CA LYS A 195 27.87 0.88 -13.33
C LYS A 195 27.16 2.22 -13.40
N ILE A 196 27.18 3.01 -12.33
CA ILE A 196 26.59 4.35 -12.31
C ILE A 196 27.31 5.25 -13.31
N TYR A 197 28.65 5.21 -13.32
CA TYR A 197 29.46 5.98 -14.27
C TYR A 197 29.16 5.59 -15.72
N SER A 198 29.07 4.29 -16.01
CA SER A 198 28.69 3.78 -17.34
C SER A 198 27.33 4.32 -17.77
N ALA A 199 26.33 4.30 -16.88
CA ALA A 199 25.01 4.84 -17.16
C ALA A 199 25.04 6.36 -17.41
N ILE A 200 25.84 7.11 -16.64
CA ILE A 200 26.05 8.55 -16.84
C ILE A 200 26.73 8.81 -18.19
N SER A 201 27.77 8.06 -18.52
CA SER A 201 28.52 8.19 -19.78
C SER A 201 27.65 7.88 -20.99
N GLU A 202 26.82 6.85 -20.90
CA GLU A 202 25.86 6.48 -21.94
C GLU A 202 24.79 7.55 -22.15
N ALA A 203 24.18 8.05 -21.07
CA ALA A 203 23.24 9.16 -21.14
C ALA A 203 23.87 10.41 -21.78
N ARG A 204 25.11 10.77 -21.38
CA ARG A 204 25.85 11.89 -21.99
C ARG A 204 26.11 11.68 -23.48
N LYS A 205 26.52 10.46 -23.88
CA LYS A 205 26.77 10.11 -25.29
C LYS A 205 25.51 10.29 -26.14
N ASN A 206 24.35 9.95 -25.58
CA ASN A 206 23.06 10.05 -26.25
C ASN A 206 22.39 11.43 -26.10
N LYS A 207 23.05 12.39 -25.43
CA LYS A 207 22.49 13.72 -25.09
C LYS A 207 21.21 13.65 -24.24
N GLU A 208 21.11 12.63 -23.39
CA GLU A 208 20.02 12.41 -22.44
C GLU A 208 20.36 12.93 -21.03
N PHE A 209 19.33 13.18 -20.22
CA PHE A 209 19.48 13.52 -18.81
C PHE A 209 19.56 12.26 -17.93
N PHE A 210 20.48 12.25 -16.97
CA PHE A 210 20.59 11.18 -15.98
C PHE A 210 20.03 11.64 -14.63
N VAL A 211 19.03 10.92 -14.11
CA VAL A 211 18.44 11.18 -12.79
C VAL A 211 18.75 10.00 -11.85
N ALA A 212 19.35 10.31 -10.70
CA ALA A 212 19.64 9.32 -9.67
C ALA A 212 18.69 9.48 -8.48
N VAL A 213 18.12 8.35 -8.02
CA VAL A 213 17.33 8.28 -6.78
C VAL A 213 18.12 7.51 -5.74
N SER A 214 18.41 8.14 -4.60
CA SER A 214 19.09 7.51 -3.46
C SER A 214 18.07 7.12 -2.40
N LEU A 215 18.07 5.85 -2.00
CA LEU A 215 17.21 5.30 -0.96
C LEU A 215 18.09 4.76 0.17
N ASP A 216 17.76 5.10 1.41
CA ASP A 216 18.45 4.61 2.61
C ASP A 216 17.45 4.00 3.60
N ILE A 217 17.81 2.83 4.16
CA ILE A 217 16.96 2.10 5.11
C ILE A 217 17.43 2.43 6.53
N LYS A 218 16.57 3.07 7.31
CA LYS A 218 16.84 3.39 8.71
C LYS A 218 17.05 2.10 9.51
N SER A 219 18.23 1.96 10.15
CA SER A 219 18.56 0.83 11.03
C SER A 219 18.29 -0.54 10.41
N ALA A 220 18.80 -0.77 9.19
CA ALA A 220 18.48 -1.95 8.39
C ALA A 220 18.63 -3.30 9.12
N TYR A 221 19.70 -3.52 9.90
CA TYR A 221 19.91 -4.77 10.65
C TYR A 221 18.94 -4.92 11.83
N ASP A 222 18.67 -3.82 12.54
CA ASP A 222 17.81 -3.84 13.73
C ASP A 222 16.32 -3.94 13.36
N SER A 223 15.96 -3.62 12.12
CA SER A 223 14.58 -3.57 11.62
C SER A 223 14.18 -4.81 10.80
N VAL A 224 15.03 -5.84 10.70
CA VAL A 224 14.74 -7.04 9.92
C VAL A 224 13.68 -7.89 10.62
N HIS A 225 12.60 -8.23 9.91
CA HIS A 225 11.64 -9.23 10.36
C HIS A 225 12.21 -10.64 10.14
N VAL A 226 12.70 -11.28 11.21
CA VAL A 226 13.42 -12.57 11.16
C VAL A 226 12.63 -13.65 10.44
N ASP A 227 11.33 -13.79 10.74
CA ASP A 227 10.54 -14.85 10.10
C ASP A 227 10.33 -14.63 8.60
N ALA A 228 10.20 -13.36 8.16
CA ALA A 228 10.10 -13.03 6.74
C ALA A 228 11.41 -13.29 6.00
N LEU A 229 12.56 -13.07 6.67
CA LEU A 229 13.87 -13.41 6.13
C LEU A 229 14.01 -14.94 5.96
N ILE A 230 13.66 -15.72 6.97
CA ILE A 230 13.71 -17.21 6.91
C ILE A 230 12.82 -17.72 5.78
N LEU A 231 11.60 -17.22 5.68
CA LEU A 231 10.67 -17.56 4.62
C LEU A 231 11.22 -17.20 3.22
N SER A 232 11.85 -16.03 3.08
CA SER A 232 12.44 -15.58 1.81
C SER A 232 13.58 -16.47 1.33
N LEU A 233 14.29 -17.15 2.23
CA LEU A 233 15.34 -18.11 1.89
C LEU A 233 14.76 -19.45 1.37
N GLN A 234 13.53 -19.78 1.75
CA GLN A 234 12.86 -21.03 1.36
C GLN A 234 12.04 -20.90 0.07
N LEU A 235 11.53 -19.70 -0.25
CA LEU A 235 10.65 -19.50 -1.39
C LEU A 235 11.42 -19.27 -2.70
N GLU A 236 10.99 -19.94 -3.78
CA GLU A 236 11.63 -19.87 -5.11
C GLU A 236 11.59 -18.49 -5.77
N THR A 237 10.69 -17.58 -5.36
CA THR A 237 10.57 -16.23 -5.94
C THR A 237 10.23 -15.17 -4.89
N HIS A 238 10.74 -13.95 -5.07
CA HIS A 238 10.41 -12.79 -4.23
C HIS A 238 8.90 -12.51 -4.15
N LEU A 239 8.13 -12.87 -5.20
CA LEU A 239 6.68 -12.73 -5.24
C LEU A 239 5.95 -13.64 -4.25
N LYS A 240 6.42 -14.88 -4.05
CA LYS A 240 5.85 -15.80 -3.04
C LYS A 240 6.06 -15.21 -1.64
N SER A 241 7.21 -14.59 -1.37
CA SER A 241 7.49 -13.96 -0.07
C SER A 241 6.54 -12.79 0.22
N CYS A 242 6.32 -11.92 -0.76
CA CYS A 242 5.40 -10.79 -0.58
C CYS A 242 3.94 -11.23 -0.41
N ASN A 243 3.51 -12.33 -1.06
CA ASN A 243 2.17 -12.90 -0.85
C ASN A 243 1.96 -13.37 0.59
N VAL A 244 2.96 -14.03 1.18
CA VAL A 244 2.88 -14.44 2.59
C VAL A 244 2.86 -13.22 3.50
N ILE A 245 3.66 -12.19 3.24
CA ILE A 245 3.62 -10.94 4.02
C ILE A 245 2.22 -10.29 3.94
N GLN A 246 1.63 -10.18 2.75
CA GLN A 246 0.27 -9.62 2.59
C GLN A 246 -0.75 -10.43 3.40
N THR A 247 -0.80 -11.74 3.17
CA THR A 247 -1.79 -12.61 3.82
C THR A 247 -1.60 -12.67 5.34
N THR A 248 -0.37 -12.72 5.84
CA THR A 248 -0.08 -12.66 7.28
C THR A 248 -0.50 -11.32 7.89
N SER A 249 -0.20 -10.20 7.22
CA SER A 249 -0.61 -8.87 7.68
C SER A 249 -2.13 -8.74 7.76
N LEU A 250 -2.84 -9.26 6.76
CA LEU A 250 -4.30 -9.28 6.75
C LEU A 250 -4.86 -10.16 7.88
N ARG A 251 -4.28 -11.34 8.14
CA ARG A 251 -4.71 -12.19 9.25
C ARG A 251 -4.59 -11.48 10.60
N ILE A 252 -3.47 -10.79 10.83
CA ILE A 252 -3.24 -10.02 12.05
C ILE A 252 -4.21 -8.84 12.17
N ALA A 253 -4.44 -8.13 11.06
CA ALA A 253 -5.36 -7.00 11.01
C ALA A 253 -6.79 -7.45 11.36
N LEU A 254 -7.27 -8.51 10.70
CA LEU A 254 -8.62 -9.06 10.85
C LEU A 254 -8.78 -9.92 12.12
N GLY A 255 -7.67 -10.35 12.73
CA GLY A 255 -7.65 -11.28 13.87
C GLY A 255 -8.18 -12.68 13.56
N VAL A 256 -8.09 -13.11 12.30
CA VAL A 256 -8.47 -14.46 11.85
C VAL A 256 -7.26 -15.41 11.94
N PRO A 257 -7.47 -16.71 12.18
CA PRO A 257 -6.38 -17.66 12.37
C PRO A 257 -5.58 -17.97 11.10
N ILE A 258 -4.45 -18.66 11.26
CA ILE A 258 -3.54 -18.97 10.15
C ILE A 258 -4.14 -19.90 9.09
N TRP A 259 -5.11 -20.73 9.48
CA TRP A 259 -5.78 -21.66 8.57
C TRP A 259 -6.96 -21.04 7.79
N THR A 260 -7.30 -19.77 7.99
CA THR A 260 -8.35 -19.11 7.19
C THR A 260 -7.94 -19.12 5.71
N PRO A 261 -8.77 -19.60 4.77
CA PRO A 261 -8.42 -19.61 3.35
C PRO A 261 -8.10 -18.21 2.81
N ASN A 262 -7.04 -18.08 1.99
CA ASN A 262 -6.61 -16.78 1.44
C ASN A 262 -7.71 -16.09 0.62
N ILE A 263 -8.57 -16.86 -0.04
CA ILE A 263 -9.69 -16.33 -0.82
C ILE A 263 -10.75 -15.64 0.04
N ILE A 264 -11.07 -16.21 1.22
CA ILE A 264 -11.94 -15.57 2.22
C ILE A 264 -11.24 -14.35 2.80
N LEU A 265 -9.95 -14.46 3.09
CA LEU A 265 -9.15 -13.37 3.66
C LEU A 265 -9.14 -12.12 2.75
N LEU A 266 -8.87 -12.32 1.46
CA LEU A 266 -8.84 -11.23 0.47
C LEU A 266 -10.23 -10.64 0.23
N LYS A 267 -11.27 -11.48 0.14
CA LYS A 267 -12.67 -11.03 0.04
C LYS A 267 -13.11 -10.21 1.27
N LEU A 268 -12.82 -10.70 2.48
CA LEU A 268 -13.21 -10.06 3.74
C LEU A 268 -12.48 -8.74 3.98
N ALA A 269 -11.23 -8.63 3.55
CA ALA A 269 -10.47 -7.39 3.63
C ALA A 269 -10.69 -6.44 2.43
N GLU A 270 -11.47 -6.86 1.43
CA GLU A 270 -11.58 -6.20 0.11
C GLU A 270 -10.19 -5.81 -0.41
N GLN A 271 -9.33 -6.81 -0.61
CA GLN A 271 -7.96 -6.62 -1.07
C GLN A 271 -7.70 -7.39 -2.36
N GLU A 272 -6.99 -6.75 -3.28
CA GLU A 272 -6.52 -7.37 -4.51
C GLU A 272 -5.48 -8.46 -4.24
N ILE A 273 -5.44 -9.45 -5.12
CA ILE A 273 -4.32 -10.41 -5.22
C ILE A 273 -3.04 -9.62 -5.54
N LEU A 274 -1.96 -9.87 -4.81
CA LEU A 274 -0.73 -9.08 -4.93
C LEU A 274 -0.16 -9.03 -6.34
N SER A 275 -0.17 -10.16 -7.07
CA SER A 275 0.33 -10.22 -8.44
C SER A 275 -0.46 -9.30 -9.37
N GLY A 276 -1.79 -9.27 -9.21
CA GLY A 276 -2.68 -8.33 -9.90
C GLY A 276 -2.39 -6.88 -9.51
N LYS A 277 -2.23 -6.62 -8.21
CA LYS A 277 -1.88 -5.29 -7.68
C LYS A 277 -0.57 -4.76 -8.24
N ILE A 278 0.48 -5.59 -8.30
CA ILE A 278 1.78 -5.19 -8.87
C ILE A 278 1.64 -4.82 -10.34
N LYS A 279 0.97 -5.67 -11.14
CA LYS A 279 0.71 -5.39 -12.56
C LYS A 279 -0.07 -4.09 -12.74
N ARG A 280 -1.15 -3.90 -11.98
CA ARG A 280 -1.97 -2.69 -12.02
C ARG A 280 -1.17 -1.44 -11.64
N LEU A 281 -0.34 -1.50 -10.59
CA LEU A 281 0.50 -0.38 -10.17
C LEU A 281 1.56 -0.03 -11.23
N ALA A 282 2.14 -1.04 -11.90
CA ALA A 282 3.06 -0.82 -13.01
C ALA A 282 2.36 -0.12 -14.20
N ILE A 283 1.19 -0.61 -14.61
CA ILE A 283 0.36 0.02 -15.65
C ILE A 283 -0.02 1.46 -15.25
N GLN A 284 -0.43 1.64 -13.99
CA GLN A 284 -0.78 2.96 -13.45
C GLN A 284 0.40 3.94 -13.54
N PHE A 285 1.62 3.47 -13.27
CA PHE A 285 2.82 4.26 -13.45
C PHE A 285 2.96 4.71 -14.92
N PHE A 286 2.86 3.80 -15.88
CA PHE A 286 2.97 4.13 -17.31
C PHE A 286 1.89 5.12 -17.78
N ILE A 287 0.63 4.91 -17.41
CA ILE A 287 -0.48 5.81 -17.75
C ILE A 287 -0.23 7.22 -17.19
N LYS A 288 0.30 7.33 -15.95
CA LYS A 288 0.66 8.64 -15.38
C LYS A 288 1.78 9.32 -16.14
N GLN A 289 2.77 8.57 -16.63
CA GLN A 289 3.86 9.11 -17.44
C GLN A 289 3.35 9.60 -18.80
N LEU A 290 2.46 8.83 -19.46
CA LEU A 290 1.76 9.27 -20.68
C LEU A 290 0.93 10.54 -20.44
N ALA A 291 0.21 10.62 -19.33
CA ALA A 291 -0.56 11.82 -18.99
C ALA A 291 0.33 13.03 -18.65
N THR A 292 1.63 12.84 -18.40
CA THR A 292 2.59 13.91 -18.05
C THR A 292 3.64 14.14 -19.12
N GLN A 293 3.46 13.60 -20.34
CA GLN A 293 4.39 13.62 -21.48
C GLN A 293 5.39 14.79 -21.55
N PRO A 294 5.00 16.08 -21.54
CA PRO A 294 5.99 17.16 -21.63
C PRO A 294 6.91 17.32 -20.40
N PHE A 295 6.56 16.71 -19.27
CA PHE A 295 7.29 16.75 -18.00
C PHE A 295 7.74 15.35 -17.54
N SER A 296 7.47 14.31 -18.33
CA SER A 296 7.80 12.94 -17.96
C SER A 296 9.28 12.68 -18.16
N ALA A 297 9.93 12.07 -17.17
CA ALA A 297 11.30 11.60 -17.31
C ALA A 297 11.45 10.46 -18.35
N LEU A 298 10.35 9.83 -18.78
CA LEU A 298 10.35 8.76 -19.79
C LEU A 298 10.16 9.28 -21.23
N PHE A 299 9.60 10.48 -21.38
CA PHE A 299 9.19 11.06 -22.65
C PHE A 299 9.75 12.48 -22.77
N HIS A 300 11.00 12.61 -23.21
CA HIS A 300 11.62 13.94 -23.38
C HIS A 300 11.16 14.64 -24.68
N THR A 301 10.56 13.87 -25.59
CA THR A 301 9.87 14.31 -26.82
C THR A 301 8.56 13.54 -26.95
N PRO A 302 7.51 14.12 -27.58
CA PRO A 302 6.17 13.51 -27.66
C PRO A 302 6.14 12.08 -28.26
N ASP A 303 7.18 11.70 -29.02
CA ASP A 303 7.12 10.53 -29.91
C ASP A 303 8.12 9.41 -29.59
N ARG A 304 8.95 9.52 -28.54
CA ARG A 304 9.94 8.45 -28.22
C ARG A 304 10.02 8.12 -26.73
N ILE A 305 9.64 6.88 -26.40
CA ILE A 305 9.96 6.25 -25.10
C ILE A 305 11.47 5.97 -25.09
N HIS A 306 12.23 6.60 -24.19
CA HIS A 306 13.67 6.32 -24.06
C HIS A 306 13.96 5.02 -23.29
N SER A 307 13.04 4.55 -22.46
CA SER A 307 13.16 3.25 -21.78
C SER A 307 12.61 2.13 -22.66
N GLN A 308 13.47 1.26 -23.20
CA GLN A 308 13.02 0.01 -23.81
C GLN A 308 12.23 -0.80 -22.78
N LEU A 309 10.91 -0.83 -22.95
CA LEU A 309 10.08 -1.80 -22.25
C LEU A 309 10.51 -3.19 -22.70
N VAL A 310 10.66 -4.11 -21.76
CA VAL A 310 10.80 -5.52 -22.12
C VAL A 310 9.53 -5.93 -22.88
N GLU A 311 9.63 -6.73 -23.93
CA GLU A 311 8.50 -7.09 -24.80
C GLU A 311 7.29 -7.61 -24.01
N LYS A 312 7.54 -8.32 -22.90
CA LYS A 312 6.50 -8.80 -21.97
C LYS A 312 5.68 -7.66 -21.34
N ASP A 313 6.33 -6.58 -20.93
CA ASP A 313 5.68 -5.43 -20.29
C ASP A 313 4.98 -4.56 -21.34
N ALA A 314 5.59 -4.41 -22.52
CA ALA A 314 4.96 -3.78 -23.68
C ALA A 314 3.68 -4.51 -24.10
N GLU A 315 3.73 -5.83 -24.19
CA GLU A 315 2.56 -6.66 -24.53
C GLU A 315 1.47 -6.57 -23.46
N SER A 316 1.85 -6.55 -22.17
CA SER A 316 0.89 -6.35 -21.07
C SER A 316 0.18 -4.99 -21.17
N LEU A 317 0.89 -3.93 -21.57
CA LEU A 317 0.28 -2.63 -21.84
C LEU A 317 -0.63 -2.68 -23.07
N ARG A 318 -0.20 -3.28 -24.19
CA ARG A 318 -1.03 -3.44 -25.39
C ARG A 318 -2.33 -4.17 -25.10
N ILE A 319 -2.28 -5.28 -24.37
CA ILE A 319 -3.47 -6.04 -23.94
C ILE A 319 -4.37 -5.16 -23.07
N THR A 320 -3.79 -4.36 -22.17
CA THR A 320 -4.58 -3.46 -21.31
C THR A 320 -5.31 -2.41 -22.14
N PHE A 321 -4.62 -1.73 -23.05
CA PHE A 321 -5.20 -0.74 -23.96
C PHE A 321 -6.28 -1.35 -24.86
N ARG A 322 -6.04 -2.57 -25.37
CA ARG A 322 -7.03 -3.33 -26.15
C ARG A 322 -8.29 -3.65 -25.34
N ASN A 323 -8.14 -4.09 -24.09
CA ASN A 323 -9.28 -4.39 -23.21
C ASN A 323 -10.07 -3.14 -22.83
N LEU A 324 -9.41 -1.97 -22.80
CA LEU A 324 -10.03 -0.69 -22.54
C LEU A 324 -10.60 -0.03 -23.81
N ASN A 325 -10.42 -0.64 -24.99
CA ASN A 325 -10.76 -0.07 -26.30
C ASN A 325 -10.15 1.33 -26.55
N CYS A 326 -8.92 1.56 -26.09
CA CYS A 326 -8.23 2.84 -26.27
C CYS A 326 -6.77 2.69 -26.68
N ILE A 327 -6.16 3.76 -27.19
CA ILE A 327 -4.72 3.84 -27.49
C ILE A 327 -4.07 4.94 -26.63
N PRO A 328 -2.73 4.96 -26.47
CA PRO A 328 -2.04 5.97 -25.66
C PRO A 328 -2.41 7.43 -26.01
N ASP A 329 -2.61 7.74 -27.29
CA ASP A 329 -2.92 9.09 -27.79
C ASP A 329 -4.30 9.60 -27.37
N HIS A 330 -5.18 8.69 -26.94
CA HIS A 330 -6.49 9.03 -26.40
C HIS A 330 -6.38 9.65 -24.99
N ILE A 331 -5.27 9.45 -24.27
CA ILE A 331 -5.12 9.94 -22.90
C ILE A 331 -4.91 11.46 -22.90
N ILE A 332 -5.73 12.17 -22.13
CA ILE A 332 -5.58 13.61 -21.93
C ILE A 332 -4.23 13.90 -21.25
N SER A 333 -3.35 14.57 -21.99
CA SER A 333 -2.04 15.00 -21.50
C SER A 333 -2.12 16.31 -20.71
N LEU A 334 -1.20 16.44 -19.76
CA LEU A 334 -0.98 17.65 -18.98
C LEU A 334 -0.55 18.78 -19.94
N PRO A 335 -1.27 19.91 -20.00
CA PRO A 335 -0.87 21.03 -20.84
C PRO A 335 0.51 21.57 -20.44
N VAL A 336 1.30 21.99 -21.43
CA VAL A 336 2.58 22.69 -21.24
C VAL A 336 2.29 24.12 -20.81
N PHE A 337 1.90 24.33 -19.55
CA PHE A 337 1.79 25.68 -19.00
C PHE A 337 2.35 25.73 -17.58
N PRO A 338 3.17 26.75 -17.27
CA PRO A 338 3.56 27.02 -15.89
C PRO A 338 2.32 27.36 -15.09
N TYR A 339 2.32 26.94 -13.83
CA TYR A 339 1.28 27.14 -12.84
C TYR A 339 0.95 28.65 -12.67
N SER A 340 0.11 29.22 -13.53
CA SER A 340 -0.15 30.66 -13.54
C SER A 340 -1.57 30.99 -13.07
N ASN A 341 -1.62 31.36 -11.80
CA ASN A 341 -2.62 32.15 -11.07
C ASN A 341 -4.00 31.50 -10.84
N PRO A 342 -4.39 31.18 -9.58
CA PRO A 342 -5.72 30.63 -9.24
C PRO A 342 -6.89 31.58 -9.53
N ASN A 343 -6.64 32.84 -9.90
CA ASN A 343 -7.66 33.84 -10.24
C ASN A 343 -7.82 34.03 -11.76
N ALA A 344 -7.82 32.94 -12.53
CA ALA A 344 -7.96 33.03 -13.99
C ALA A 344 -9.34 33.54 -14.42
N CYS A 345 -10.41 33.14 -13.72
CA CYS A 345 -11.81 33.50 -14.01
C CYS A 345 -12.61 33.69 -12.71
N GLU A 346 -13.73 34.40 -12.79
CA GLU A 346 -14.68 34.51 -11.68
C GLU A 346 -15.56 33.26 -11.64
N ILE A 347 -15.69 32.63 -10.46
CA ILE A 347 -16.46 31.40 -10.29
C ILE A 347 -17.50 31.60 -9.17
N PHE A 348 -18.76 31.65 -9.58
CA PHE A 348 -19.92 31.85 -8.71
C PHE A 348 -20.52 30.50 -8.32
N LEU A 349 -20.43 30.13 -7.04
CA LEU A 349 -20.90 28.85 -6.52
C LEU A 349 -22.11 28.99 -5.62
N ASN A 350 -22.11 29.98 -4.72
CA ASN A 350 -23.18 30.21 -3.73
C ASN A 350 -23.38 31.72 -3.51
N ASP A 351 -23.14 32.50 -4.56
CA ASP A 351 -23.05 33.96 -4.54
C ASP A 351 -24.43 34.60 -4.79
N PHE A 352 -25.39 33.84 -5.32
CA PHE A 352 -26.74 34.31 -5.65
C PHE A 352 -27.83 33.47 -4.97
N TYR A 353 -28.99 34.08 -4.74
CA TYR A 353 -30.09 33.47 -3.98
C TYR A 353 -30.67 32.24 -4.71
N PHE A 354 -30.89 32.32 -6.03
CA PHE A 354 -31.36 31.19 -6.85
C PHE A 354 -30.47 29.93 -6.76
N GLN A 355 -29.22 30.03 -6.30
CA GLN A 355 -28.31 28.88 -6.20
C GLN A 355 -28.70 27.95 -5.03
N ASN A 356 -29.59 28.35 -4.13
CA ASN A 356 -30.10 27.44 -3.12
C ASN A 356 -31.05 26.38 -3.73
N LYS A 357 -30.60 25.12 -3.77
CA LYS A 357 -31.35 23.95 -4.27
C LYS A 357 -32.65 23.64 -3.51
N ASP A 358 -32.80 24.15 -2.28
CA ASP A 358 -34.01 23.95 -1.48
C ASP A 358 -35.17 24.85 -1.92
N LEU A 359 -34.92 25.82 -2.81
CA LEU A 359 -35.95 26.72 -3.32
C LEU A 359 -36.83 26.04 -4.38
N PRO A 360 -38.12 26.45 -4.50
CA PRO A 360 -38.98 26.03 -5.60
C PRO A 360 -38.41 26.43 -6.97
N SER A 361 -38.52 25.55 -7.97
CA SER A 361 -37.99 25.77 -9.34
C SER A 361 -38.51 27.05 -10.01
N SER A 362 -39.76 27.45 -9.73
CA SER A 362 -40.30 28.72 -10.25
C SER A 362 -39.55 29.94 -9.73
N ILE A 363 -39.16 29.93 -8.45
CA ILE A 363 -38.40 31.00 -7.80
C ILE A 363 -36.96 31.01 -8.34
N ILE A 364 -36.33 29.83 -8.45
CA ILE A 364 -34.97 29.70 -9.01
C ILE A 364 -34.94 30.27 -10.43
N SER A 365 -35.90 29.89 -11.28
CA SER A 365 -35.98 30.36 -12.66
C SER A 365 -36.21 31.88 -12.75
N SER A 366 -37.14 32.43 -11.96
CA SER A 366 -37.41 33.88 -11.98
C SER A 366 -36.23 34.71 -11.47
N ASP A 367 -35.60 34.28 -10.36
CA ASP A 367 -34.48 35.00 -9.74
C ASP A 367 -33.20 34.87 -10.60
N PHE A 368 -33.00 33.73 -11.26
CA PHE A 368 -31.95 33.57 -12.26
C PHE A 368 -32.09 34.57 -13.41
N ILE A 369 -33.30 34.72 -13.97
CA ILE A 369 -33.55 35.66 -15.08
C ILE A 369 -33.24 37.10 -14.65
N ASP A 370 -33.72 37.51 -13.47
CA ASP A 370 -33.46 38.85 -12.93
C ASP A 370 -31.95 39.08 -12.69
N CYS A 371 -31.26 38.09 -12.11
CA CYS A 371 -29.83 38.14 -11.86
C CYS A 371 -29.02 38.32 -13.16
N ILE A 372 -29.32 37.52 -14.19
CA ILE A 372 -28.66 37.61 -15.50
C ILE A 372 -28.87 38.98 -16.14
N GLN A 373 -30.11 39.48 -16.14
CA GLN A 373 -30.45 40.78 -16.73
C GLN A 373 -29.76 41.95 -16.02
N ARG A 374 -29.63 41.87 -14.68
CA ARG A 374 -29.07 42.95 -13.87
C ARG A 374 -27.55 42.94 -13.81
N LEU A 375 -26.94 41.76 -13.62
CA LEU A 375 -25.50 41.63 -13.32
C LEU A 375 -24.66 41.22 -14.54
N PHE A 376 -25.26 40.54 -15.52
CA PHE A 376 -24.55 40.04 -16.69
C PHE A 376 -25.14 40.51 -18.05
N PRO A 377 -25.60 41.77 -18.22
CA PRO A 377 -26.34 42.21 -19.42
C PRO A 377 -25.52 42.15 -20.73
N ASN A 378 -24.20 42.26 -20.64
CA ASN A 378 -23.29 42.25 -21.79
C ASN A 378 -22.58 40.90 -22.00
N HIS A 379 -22.91 39.87 -21.22
CA HIS A 379 -22.26 38.57 -21.34
C HIS A 379 -22.95 37.69 -22.40
N PHE A 380 -22.15 36.97 -23.16
CA PHE A 380 -22.58 35.88 -24.01
C PHE A 380 -22.75 34.61 -23.17
N ILE A 381 -23.98 34.11 -23.09
CA ILE A 381 -24.35 32.98 -22.24
C ILE A 381 -24.14 31.67 -23.01
N ILE A 382 -23.43 30.75 -22.36
CA ILE A 382 -23.26 29.38 -22.81
C ILE A 382 -23.69 28.47 -21.67
N ALA A 383 -24.51 27.46 -21.94
CA ALA A 383 -24.79 26.38 -21.00
C ALA A 383 -24.10 25.10 -21.46
N THR A 384 -23.56 24.33 -20.52
CA THR A 384 -22.86 23.08 -20.79
C THR A 384 -23.36 21.98 -19.87
N ASP A 385 -23.35 20.75 -20.36
CA ASP A 385 -23.76 19.59 -19.59
C ASP A 385 -22.95 18.34 -20.00
N GLY A 386 -22.70 17.46 -19.04
CA GLY A 386 -22.10 16.15 -19.25
C GLY A 386 -23.02 15.04 -18.74
N SER A 387 -23.43 14.12 -19.61
CA SER A 387 -24.36 13.06 -19.25
C SER A 387 -23.69 11.68 -19.32
N GLU A 388 -24.00 10.81 -18.36
CA GLU A 388 -23.61 9.40 -18.38
C GLU A 388 -24.88 8.54 -18.39
N SER A 389 -25.05 7.79 -19.47
CA SER A 389 -26.11 6.81 -19.64
C SER A 389 -25.53 5.39 -19.62
N HIS A 390 -26.40 4.37 -19.64
CA HIS A 390 -25.93 2.98 -19.64
C HIS A 390 -25.11 2.62 -20.89
N CYS A 391 -25.31 3.32 -22.00
CA CYS A 391 -24.67 3.03 -23.28
C CYS A 391 -23.58 4.04 -23.64
N HIS A 392 -23.72 5.30 -23.22
CA HIS A 392 -22.92 6.42 -23.72
C HIS A 392 -22.62 7.43 -22.62
N THR A 393 -21.39 7.95 -22.63
CA THR A 393 -21.05 9.20 -21.96
C THR A 393 -21.00 10.30 -23.02
N SER A 394 -21.61 11.44 -22.74
CA SER A 394 -21.76 12.53 -23.70
C SER A 394 -21.52 13.89 -23.08
N ILE A 395 -21.25 14.85 -23.94
CA ILE A 395 -21.03 16.25 -23.60
C ILE A 395 -21.79 17.13 -24.57
N ALA A 396 -22.40 18.19 -24.05
CA ALA A 396 -23.14 19.15 -24.84
C ALA A 396 -22.82 20.57 -24.41
N GLY A 397 -22.96 21.48 -25.36
CA GLY A 397 -22.94 22.91 -25.12
C GLY A 397 -24.00 23.60 -25.96
N PHE A 398 -24.64 24.59 -25.38
CA PHE A 398 -25.71 25.36 -25.98
C PHE A 398 -25.49 26.86 -25.78
N SER A 399 -25.60 27.59 -26.87
CA SER A 399 -25.69 29.05 -26.90
C SER A 399 -26.89 29.44 -27.77
N TYR A 400 -27.31 30.71 -27.76
CA TYR A 400 -28.41 31.13 -28.64
C TYR A 400 -28.05 31.07 -30.14
N LEU A 401 -26.75 31.02 -30.49
CA LEU A 401 -26.29 30.95 -31.88
C LEU A 401 -26.10 29.51 -32.36
N GLN A 402 -25.51 28.68 -31.49
CA GLN A 402 -24.99 27.36 -31.87
C GLN A 402 -25.12 26.38 -30.70
N GLN A 403 -25.16 25.10 -31.06
CA GLN A 403 -25.09 23.99 -30.13
C GLN A 403 -24.12 22.94 -30.66
N PHE A 404 -23.51 22.19 -29.75
CA PHE A 404 -22.77 20.98 -30.10
C PHE A 404 -23.17 19.84 -29.18
N CYS A 405 -22.96 18.62 -29.66
CA CYS A 405 -23.13 17.42 -28.88
C CYS A 405 -22.15 16.36 -29.37
N TYR A 406 -21.36 15.81 -28.46
CA TYR A 406 -20.41 14.75 -28.75
C TYR A 406 -20.57 13.59 -27.79
N ARG A 407 -20.30 12.39 -28.29
CA ARG A 407 -19.99 11.24 -27.46
C ARG A 407 -18.53 11.30 -27.04
N ILE A 408 -18.26 10.89 -25.82
CA ILE A 408 -16.90 10.63 -25.35
C ILE A 408 -16.74 9.17 -24.99
N HIS A 409 -15.49 8.74 -24.81
CA HIS A 409 -15.23 7.37 -24.39
C HIS A 409 -15.98 7.02 -23.09
N PRO A 410 -16.67 5.86 -23.01
CA PRO A 410 -17.51 5.47 -21.86
C PRO A 410 -16.73 5.19 -20.57
N LEU A 411 -15.40 5.32 -20.61
CA LEU A 411 -14.57 5.21 -19.40
C LEU A 411 -14.58 6.51 -18.61
N ASN A 412 -14.86 7.64 -19.27
CA ASN A 412 -14.91 8.93 -18.61
C ASN A 412 -16.09 9.00 -17.66
N SER A 413 -15.83 9.48 -16.45
CA SER A 413 -16.87 9.77 -15.47
C SER A 413 -17.73 10.97 -15.88
N VAL A 414 -18.96 11.08 -15.35
CA VAL A 414 -19.76 12.33 -15.44
C VAL A 414 -18.91 13.56 -15.12
N PHE A 415 -18.08 13.51 -14.06
CA PHE A 415 -17.20 14.62 -13.70
C PHE A 415 -16.26 15.04 -14.85
N THR A 416 -15.64 14.08 -15.53
CA THR A 416 -14.79 14.37 -16.69
C THR A 416 -15.61 14.89 -17.86
N ALA A 417 -16.81 14.35 -18.08
CA ALA A 417 -17.72 14.81 -19.12
C ALA A 417 -18.08 16.30 -18.93
N GLU A 418 -18.50 16.68 -17.72
CA GLU A 418 -18.81 18.07 -17.34
C GLU A 418 -17.66 19.04 -17.65
N VAL A 419 -16.44 18.68 -17.23
CA VAL A 419 -15.27 19.53 -17.46
C VAL A 419 -14.91 19.61 -18.95
N LEU A 420 -15.05 18.50 -19.69
CA LEU A 420 -14.82 18.47 -21.14
C LEU A 420 -15.88 19.26 -21.91
N ALA A 421 -17.13 19.27 -21.45
CA ALA A 421 -18.20 20.09 -22.03
C ALA A 421 -17.83 21.58 -21.97
N ILE A 422 -17.33 22.05 -20.82
CA ILE A 422 -16.82 23.41 -20.66
C ILE A 422 -15.60 23.65 -21.57
N CYS A 423 -14.69 22.68 -21.67
CA CYS A 423 -13.52 22.81 -22.56
C CYS A 423 -13.92 22.98 -24.03
N LEU A 424 -14.89 22.20 -24.52
CA LEU A 424 -15.35 22.28 -25.91
C LEU A 424 -16.20 23.52 -26.16
N ALA A 425 -16.99 23.95 -25.18
CA ALA A 425 -17.69 25.23 -25.27
C ALA A 425 -16.74 26.40 -25.50
N LEU A 426 -15.56 26.36 -24.88
CA LEU A 426 -14.51 27.34 -25.11
C LEU A 426 -13.80 27.18 -26.46
N ASP A 427 -13.88 26.04 -27.14
CA ASP A 427 -13.17 25.78 -28.40
C ASP A 427 -14.07 25.97 -29.64
N GLU A 428 -15.25 25.33 -29.64
CA GLU A 428 -16.11 25.09 -30.80
C GLU A 428 -17.18 26.16 -31.02
N LEU A 429 -17.72 26.72 -29.93
CA LEU A 429 -18.79 27.70 -30.06
C LEU A 429 -18.22 29.02 -30.60
N VAL A 430 -18.90 29.60 -31.59
CA VAL A 430 -18.57 30.95 -32.09
C VAL A 430 -18.78 31.95 -30.97
N ILE A 431 -17.67 32.50 -30.47
CA ILE A 431 -17.67 33.46 -29.37
C ILE A 431 -17.62 34.88 -29.96
N PRO A 432 -18.65 35.72 -29.75
CA PRO A 432 -18.61 37.11 -30.17
C PRO A 432 -17.57 37.91 -29.36
N GLU A 433 -17.28 39.15 -29.75
CA GLU A 433 -16.45 40.11 -28.99
C GLU A 433 -17.18 40.62 -27.73
N LYS A 434 -17.65 39.70 -26.88
CA LYS A 434 -18.33 39.96 -25.61
C LYS A 434 -17.69 39.13 -24.50
N ASP A 435 -17.90 39.56 -23.25
CA ASP A 435 -17.56 38.75 -22.08
C ASP A 435 -18.41 37.47 -22.06
N ILE A 436 -17.89 36.38 -21.50
CA ILE A 436 -18.53 35.05 -21.55
C ILE A 436 -19.02 34.66 -20.16
N LEU A 437 -20.25 34.15 -20.09
CA LEU A 437 -20.80 33.53 -18.90
C LEU A 437 -21.14 32.06 -19.21
N ILE A 438 -20.42 31.14 -18.59
CA ILE A 438 -20.66 29.70 -18.73
C ILE A 438 -21.49 29.20 -17.55
N LEU A 439 -22.62 28.57 -17.86
CA LEU A 439 -23.51 27.93 -16.91
C LEU A 439 -23.24 26.42 -16.91
N SER A 440 -23.03 25.84 -15.72
CA SER A 440 -22.92 24.40 -15.51
C SER A 440 -23.58 24.03 -14.19
N ASP A 441 -24.26 22.90 -14.12
CA ASP A 441 -24.83 22.39 -12.87
C ASP A 441 -23.87 21.48 -12.08
N SER A 442 -22.65 21.29 -12.60
CA SER A 442 -21.59 20.53 -11.94
C SER A 442 -20.83 21.37 -10.91
N PHE A 443 -21.39 21.41 -9.70
CA PHE A 443 -20.75 22.06 -8.56
C PHE A 443 -19.33 21.51 -8.31
N SER A 444 -19.13 20.20 -8.52
CA SER A 444 -17.86 19.52 -8.31
C SER A 444 -16.80 19.98 -9.31
N ALA A 445 -17.15 20.15 -10.59
CA ALA A 445 -16.25 20.65 -11.63
C ALA A 445 -15.78 22.08 -11.31
N LEU A 446 -16.73 22.98 -11.02
CA LEU A 446 -16.46 24.39 -10.74
C LEU A 446 -15.69 24.58 -9.42
N SER A 447 -16.04 23.83 -8.37
CA SER A 447 -15.30 23.84 -7.10
C SER A 447 -13.86 23.32 -7.25
N SER A 448 -13.65 22.30 -8.09
CA SER A 448 -12.31 21.76 -8.38
C SER A 448 -11.45 22.74 -9.16
N LEU A 449 -12.05 23.53 -10.05
CA LEU A 449 -11.37 24.59 -10.78
C LEU A 449 -11.03 25.77 -9.86
N LYS A 450 -11.95 26.17 -8.98
CA LYS A 450 -11.73 27.24 -7.98
C LYS A 450 -10.59 26.92 -7.02
N ASN A 451 -10.44 25.64 -6.65
CA ASN A 451 -9.38 25.14 -5.75
C ASN A 451 -8.30 24.35 -6.51
N ILE A 452 -7.87 24.86 -7.67
CA ILE A 452 -6.89 24.16 -8.51
C ILE A 452 -5.55 23.96 -7.79
N SER A 453 -5.03 22.73 -7.84
CA SER A 453 -3.72 22.32 -7.32
C SER A 453 -2.97 21.48 -8.36
N PHE A 454 -1.65 21.31 -8.20
CA PHE A 454 -0.86 20.47 -9.12
C PHE A 454 -1.35 19.01 -9.13
N HIS A 455 -2.03 18.60 -8.05
CA HIS A 455 -2.64 17.28 -7.91
C HIS A 455 -4.08 17.20 -8.44
N SER A 456 -4.66 18.31 -8.91
CA SER A 456 -6.00 18.29 -9.51
C SER A 456 -6.03 17.39 -10.77
N PRO A 457 -7.20 16.83 -11.14
CA PRO A 457 -7.34 16.01 -12.34
C PRO A 457 -6.82 16.70 -13.60
N LYS A 458 -6.24 15.95 -14.55
CA LYS A 458 -5.61 16.55 -15.76
C LYS A 458 -6.63 17.31 -16.60
N VAL A 459 -7.88 16.85 -16.60
CA VAL A 459 -9.00 17.53 -17.27
C VAL A 459 -9.27 18.93 -16.70
N ILE A 460 -9.16 19.11 -15.37
CA ILE A 460 -9.29 20.44 -14.72
C ILE A 460 -8.09 21.33 -15.08
N GLN A 461 -6.88 20.77 -15.10
CA GLN A 461 -5.68 21.51 -15.49
C GLN A 461 -5.76 21.94 -16.97
N ARG A 462 -6.31 21.09 -17.83
CA ARG A 462 -6.62 21.41 -19.24
C ARG A 462 -7.64 22.54 -19.35
N LEU A 463 -8.73 22.48 -18.58
CA LEU A 463 -9.73 23.56 -18.55
C LEU A 463 -9.11 24.90 -18.12
N ALA A 464 -8.33 24.91 -17.04
CA ALA A 464 -7.64 26.10 -16.58
C ALA A 464 -6.70 26.69 -17.63
N ALA A 465 -5.95 25.84 -18.35
CA ALA A 465 -5.10 26.28 -19.46
C ALA A 465 -5.90 26.90 -20.60
N LYS A 466 -7.05 26.32 -20.96
CA LYS A 466 -7.95 26.88 -21.99
C LYS A 466 -8.52 28.24 -21.59
N ILE A 467 -8.99 28.37 -20.35
CA ILE A 467 -9.47 29.66 -19.81
C ILE A 467 -8.36 30.70 -19.85
N HIS A 468 -7.13 30.33 -19.48
CA HIS A 468 -5.98 31.23 -19.50
C HIS A 468 -5.65 31.71 -20.93
N ILE A 469 -5.59 30.80 -21.91
CA ILE A 469 -5.34 31.14 -23.32
C ILE A 469 -6.42 32.11 -23.84
N ARG A 470 -7.69 31.83 -23.53
CA ARG A 470 -8.81 32.68 -23.96
C ARG A 470 -8.81 34.05 -23.29
N LYS A 471 -8.42 34.15 -22.03
CA LYS A 471 -8.26 35.44 -21.33
C LYS A 471 -7.23 36.35 -22.01
N ASN A 472 -6.17 35.78 -22.60
CA ASN A 472 -5.16 36.55 -23.34
C ASN A 472 -5.68 37.13 -24.67
N LEU A 473 -6.88 36.72 -25.13
CA LEU A 473 -7.56 37.28 -26.30
C LEU A 473 -8.52 38.45 -25.94
N ASN A 474 -8.34 39.07 -24.77
CA ASN A 474 -9.09 40.24 -24.26
C ASN A 474 -10.58 40.02 -23.94
N GLN A 475 -10.97 38.83 -23.46
CA GLN A 475 -12.35 38.52 -23.02
C GLN A 475 -12.39 38.14 -21.53
N LYS A 476 -13.37 38.65 -20.76
CA LYS A 476 -13.61 38.15 -19.40
C LYS A 476 -14.44 36.87 -19.46
N ILE A 477 -14.04 35.88 -18.67
CA ILE A 477 -14.75 34.61 -18.54
C ILE A 477 -15.23 34.49 -17.09
N ALA A 478 -16.53 34.31 -16.93
CA ALA A 478 -17.17 33.96 -15.67
C ALA A 478 -17.81 32.57 -15.79
N LEU A 479 -17.70 31.77 -14.74
CA LEU A 479 -18.39 30.50 -14.60
C LEU A 479 -19.39 30.60 -13.46
N MET A 480 -20.60 30.11 -13.69
CA MET A 480 -21.67 30.17 -12.70
C MET A 480 -22.31 28.81 -12.56
N TRP A 481 -22.36 28.36 -11.31
CA TRP A 481 -23.09 27.16 -10.97
C TRP A 481 -24.61 27.43 -10.99
N VAL A 482 -25.37 26.54 -11.62
CA VAL A 482 -26.84 26.58 -11.64
C VAL A 482 -27.41 25.28 -11.08
N PRO A 483 -28.48 25.32 -10.25
CA PRO A 483 -29.14 24.09 -9.82
C PRO A 483 -29.72 23.30 -10.99
N GLY A 484 -29.31 22.04 -11.14
CA GLY A 484 -29.88 21.12 -12.13
C GLY A 484 -31.38 20.88 -11.92
N HIS A 485 -32.11 20.60 -13.01
CA HIS A 485 -33.57 20.35 -13.02
C HIS A 485 -34.45 21.39 -12.31
N SER A 486 -34.01 22.66 -12.31
CA SER A 486 -34.63 23.73 -11.52
C SER A 486 -35.37 24.79 -12.36
N GLY A 487 -35.79 24.48 -13.59
CA GLY A 487 -36.56 25.41 -14.42
C GLY A 487 -35.72 26.45 -15.16
N VAL A 488 -34.38 26.33 -15.13
CA VAL A 488 -33.48 27.23 -15.86
C VAL A 488 -33.35 26.74 -17.29
N SER A 489 -34.02 27.43 -18.21
CA SER A 489 -34.18 27.02 -19.62
C SER A 489 -32.85 26.71 -20.34
N TRP A 490 -31.79 27.48 -20.05
CA TRP A 490 -30.46 27.27 -20.61
C TRP A 490 -29.84 25.94 -20.19
N ASN A 491 -29.88 25.62 -18.89
CA ASN A 491 -29.33 24.38 -18.35
C ASN A 491 -30.14 23.17 -18.80
N GLU A 492 -31.47 23.28 -18.76
CA GLU A 492 -32.37 22.22 -19.23
C GLU A 492 -32.19 21.92 -20.72
N LYS A 493 -31.86 22.94 -21.52
CA LYS A 493 -31.54 22.75 -22.93
C LYS A 493 -30.23 21.98 -23.11
N ALA A 494 -29.17 22.34 -22.36
CA ALA A 494 -27.90 21.62 -22.41
C ALA A 494 -28.05 20.15 -21.98
N ASP A 495 -28.74 19.90 -20.85
CA ASP A 495 -29.08 18.55 -20.36
C ASP A 495 -29.88 17.73 -21.38
N SER A 496 -30.90 18.36 -22.00
CA SER A 496 -31.67 17.70 -23.06
C SER A 496 -30.82 17.34 -24.27
N ILE A 497 -29.85 18.19 -24.66
CA ILE A 497 -28.98 17.93 -25.81
C ILE A 497 -27.99 16.80 -25.47
N ALA A 498 -27.42 16.79 -24.27
CA ALA A 498 -26.51 15.73 -23.81
C ALA A 498 -27.21 14.36 -23.78
N LYS A 499 -28.50 14.32 -23.46
CA LYS A 499 -29.32 13.09 -23.43
C LYS A 499 -29.83 12.62 -24.79
N GLN A 500 -29.80 13.45 -25.83
CA GLN A 500 -30.31 13.12 -27.19
C GLN A 500 -29.30 12.36 -28.07
N VAL A 501 -28.20 11.91 -27.48
CA VAL A 501 -27.08 11.29 -28.19
C VAL A 501 -27.43 9.90 -28.72
N SER A 502 -26.94 9.61 -29.92
CA SER A 502 -27.13 8.34 -30.62
C SER A 502 -25.78 7.76 -31.07
N ASP A 503 -25.75 6.51 -31.56
CA ASP A 503 -24.54 5.92 -32.13
C ASP A 503 -24.01 6.61 -33.38
N SER A 504 -24.81 7.45 -34.04
CA SER A 504 -24.38 8.28 -35.18
C SER A 504 -23.82 9.65 -34.78
N SER A 505 -23.86 10.00 -33.49
CA SER A 505 -23.33 11.27 -32.99
C SER A 505 -21.79 11.28 -33.07
N PRO A 506 -21.15 12.44 -33.30
CA PRO A 506 -19.71 12.54 -33.42
C PRO A 506 -19.02 12.10 -32.12
N TYR A 507 -17.88 11.43 -32.25
CA TYR A 507 -17.19 10.76 -31.14
C TYR A 507 -15.81 11.36 -30.89
N ILE A 508 -15.49 11.59 -29.62
CA ILE A 508 -14.21 12.10 -29.16
C ILE A 508 -13.54 11.03 -28.32
N ASP A 509 -12.35 10.63 -28.77
CA ASP A 509 -11.56 9.57 -28.16
C ASP A 509 -10.91 9.93 -26.82
N TRP A 510 -10.98 11.18 -26.37
CA TRP A 510 -10.26 11.64 -25.18
C TRP A 510 -10.69 10.92 -23.90
N ILE A 511 -9.71 10.49 -23.09
CA ILE A 511 -9.92 9.81 -21.81
C ILE A 511 -9.08 10.47 -20.72
N ALA A 512 -9.70 10.77 -19.58
CA ALA A 512 -8.95 11.20 -18.41
C ALA A 512 -8.12 10.04 -17.82
N SER A 513 -6.83 10.30 -17.56
CA SER A 513 -5.94 9.29 -16.99
C SER A 513 -6.47 8.74 -15.67
N GLU A 514 -7.02 9.60 -14.82
CA GLU A 514 -7.63 9.28 -13.53
C GLU A 514 -8.78 8.28 -13.65
N ASP A 515 -9.60 8.41 -14.68
CA ASP A 515 -10.75 7.53 -14.93
C ASP A 515 -10.28 6.13 -15.34
N ILE A 516 -9.26 6.03 -16.19
CA ILE A 516 -8.62 4.74 -16.52
C ILE A 516 -8.07 4.09 -15.24
N LEU A 517 -7.36 4.84 -14.40
CA LEU A 517 -6.78 4.31 -13.16
C LEU A 517 -7.86 3.84 -12.17
N SER A 518 -8.98 4.57 -12.10
CA SER A 518 -10.14 4.19 -11.29
C SER A 518 -10.77 2.89 -11.81
N HIS A 519 -10.97 2.77 -13.12
CA HIS A 519 -11.49 1.58 -13.76
C HIS A 519 -10.59 0.35 -13.52
N LEU A 520 -9.28 0.47 -13.76
CA LEU A 520 -8.32 -0.62 -13.53
C LEU A 520 -8.31 -1.08 -12.06
N LYS A 521 -8.46 -0.14 -11.12
CA LYS A 521 -8.59 -0.46 -9.70
C LYS A 521 -9.88 -1.23 -9.42
N LYS A 522 -11.03 -0.77 -9.92
CA LYS A 522 -12.31 -1.50 -9.79
C LYS A 522 -12.23 -2.91 -10.37
N GLN A 523 -11.67 -3.06 -11.57
CA GLN A 523 -11.49 -4.35 -12.24
C GLN A 523 -10.62 -5.31 -11.41
N SER A 524 -9.55 -4.81 -10.77
CA SER A 524 -8.71 -5.66 -9.92
C SER A 524 -9.41 -6.18 -8.66
N PHE A 525 -10.34 -5.42 -8.10
CA PHE A 525 -11.18 -5.89 -6.99
C PHE A 525 -12.23 -6.88 -7.47
N GLN A 526 -12.85 -6.64 -8.64
CA GLN A 526 -13.81 -7.56 -9.24
C GLN A 526 -13.22 -8.95 -9.48
N ILE A 527 -11.94 -9.07 -9.86
CA ILE A 527 -11.28 -10.37 -9.98
C ILE A 527 -11.31 -11.14 -8.65
N THR A 528 -11.04 -10.44 -7.53
CA THR A 528 -11.07 -11.06 -6.19
C THR A 528 -12.49 -11.50 -5.82
N GLU A 529 -13.49 -10.69 -6.21
CA GLU A 529 -14.91 -10.99 -6.02
C GLU A 529 -15.35 -12.22 -6.82
N GLU A 530 -15.00 -12.27 -8.10
CA GLU A 530 -15.28 -13.39 -9.00
C GLU A 530 -14.61 -14.68 -8.54
N ASP A 531 -13.35 -14.60 -8.12
CA ASP A 531 -12.63 -15.76 -7.58
C ASP A 531 -13.37 -16.31 -6.36
N TYR A 532 -13.80 -15.45 -5.45
CA TYR A 532 -14.61 -15.85 -4.30
C TYR A 532 -15.93 -16.50 -4.73
N HIS A 533 -16.68 -15.89 -5.67
CA HIS A 533 -17.93 -16.42 -6.18
C HIS A 533 -17.78 -17.79 -6.86
N LYS A 534 -16.69 -18.01 -7.60
CA LYS A 534 -16.37 -19.30 -8.24
C LYS A 534 -15.89 -20.36 -7.24
N SER A 535 -15.55 -19.96 -6.02
CA SER A 535 -15.02 -20.86 -5.00
C SER A 535 -16.10 -21.64 -4.26
N LYS A 536 -15.72 -22.79 -3.69
CA LYS A 536 -16.58 -23.57 -2.78
C LYS A 536 -17.06 -22.78 -1.54
N TYR A 537 -16.40 -21.68 -1.20
CA TYR A 537 -16.72 -20.90 -0.01
C TYR A 537 -17.95 -20.00 -0.20
N GLN A 538 -18.26 -19.60 -1.45
CA GLN A 538 -19.48 -18.88 -1.77
C GLN A 538 -20.73 -19.66 -1.33
N LEU A 539 -20.78 -20.96 -1.63
CA LEU A 539 -21.89 -21.83 -1.24
C LEU A 539 -21.99 -22.05 0.29
N LEU A 540 -20.88 -21.88 1.02
CA LEU A 540 -20.79 -22.17 2.45
C LEU A 540 -21.06 -20.95 3.35
N ILE A 541 -20.76 -19.74 2.86
CA ILE A 541 -20.83 -18.48 3.62
C ILE A 541 -21.86 -17.53 3.01
N GLY A 542 -21.99 -17.49 1.68
CA GLY A 542 -22.82 -16.53 0.95
C GLY A 542 -22.15 -15.18 0.74
N ASN A 543 -22.95 -14.17 0.39
CA ASN A 543 -22.48 -12.81 0.17
C ASN A 543 -22.37 -12.04 1.47
N PHE A 544 -21.31 -11.25 1.63
CA PHE A 544 -21.11 -10.37 2.77
C PHE A 544 -20.35 -9.10 2.38
N PRO A 545 -20.61 -7.96 3.04
CA PRO A 545 -19.82 -6.75 2.88
C PRO A 545 -18.41 -6.92 3.45
N ASP A 546 -17.49 -6.08 2.99
CA ASP A 546 -16.12 -6.05 3.49
C ASP A 546 -16.06 -5.59 4.96
N ILE A 547 -14.97 -5.94 5.62
CA ILE A 547 -14.77 -5.64 7.04
C ILE A 547 -14.65 -4.14 7.32
N LEU A 548 -14.19 -3.31 6.38
CA LEU A 548 -14.08 -1.87 6.60
C LEU A 548 -15.48 -1.25 6.65
N THR A 549 -16.40 -1.72 5.80
CA THR A 549 -17.81 -1.36 5.87
C THR A 549 -18.44 -1.80 7.19
N ILE A 550 -18.21 -3.04 7.61
CA ILE A 550 -18.73 -3.58 8.87
C ILE A 550 -18.14 -2.85 10.09
N SER A 551 -16.85 -2.51 10.07
CA SER A 551 -16.16 -1.87 11.18
C SER A 551 -16.68 -0.47 11.52
N LYS A 552 -17.40 0.18 10.58
CA LYS A 552 -18.11 1.44 10.85
C LYS A 552 -19.30 1.24 11.80
N TRP A 553 -19.77 0.00 11.95
CA TRP A 553 -20.95 -0.36 12.75
C TRP A 553 -20.59 -0.97 14.10
N THR A 554 -19.39 -1.54 14.22
CA THR A 554 -18.84 -2.07 15.47
C THR A 554 -18.28 -0.94 16.34
N GLY A 555 -18.15 -1.18 17.64
CA GLY A 555 -17.66 -0.20 18.61
C GLY A 555 -16.19 -0.37 18.99
N ASN A 556 -15.59 -1.54 18.74
CA ASN A 556 -14.21 -1.83 19.10
C ASN A 556 -13.60 -2.99 18.29
N ARG A 557 -12.27 -3.12 18.38
CA ARG A 557 -11.49 -4.15 17.69
C ARG A 557 -11.86 -5.59 18.09
N VAL A 558 -12.38 -5.81 19.30
CA VAL A 558 -12.80 -7.16 19.73
C VAL A 558 -14.02 -7.61 18.93
N GLN A 559 -14.98 -6.71 18.73
CA GLN A 559 -16.16 -6.95 17.91
C GLN A 559 -15.77 -7.17 16.43
N ASP A 560 -14.83 -6.39 15.89
CA ASP A 560 -14.34 -6.58 14.51
C ASP A 560 -13.79 -7.99 14.29
N ARG A 561 -12.93 -8.44 15.20
CA ARG A 561 -12.33 -9.78 15.15
C ARG A 561 -13.38 -10.88 15.27
N LEU A 562 -14.34 -10.70 16.19
CA LEU A 562 -15.42 -11.64 16.39
C LEU A 562 -16.27 -11.79 15.13
N ILE A 563 -16.70 -10.68 14.52
CA ILE A 563 -17.48 -10.70 13.28
C ILE A 563 -16.67 -11.28 12.11
N ALA A 564 -15.39 -10.91 11.98
CA ALA A 564 -14.52 -11.47 10.95
C ALA A 564 -14.40 -13.00 11.07
N ARG A 565 -14.27 -13.53 12.30
CA ARG A 565 -14.23 -14.98 12.56
C ARG A 565 -15.58 -15.67 12.36
N ILE A 566 -16.70 -15.00 12.64
CA ILE A 566 -18.05 -15.50 12.33
C ILE A 566 -18.18 -15.66 10.81
N ILE A 567 -17.99 -14.57 10.06
CA ILE A 567 -18.14 -14.57 8.60
C ILE A 567 -17.21 -15.61 7.96
N SER A 568 -15.95 -15.66 8.37
CA SER A 568 -15.00 -16.65 7.85
C SER A 568 -15.18 -18.08 8.39
N LYS A 569 -16.14 -18.30 9.30
CA LYS A 569 -16.43 -19.56 10.00
C LYS A 569 -15.20 -20.14 10.71
N THR A 570 -14.37 -19.27 11.27
CA THR A 570 -13.13 -19.62 11.97
C THR A 570 -13.14 -19.29 13.46
N ILE A 571 -14.31 -19.17 14.07
CA ILE A 571 -14.44 -19.20 15.53
C ILE A 571 -13.91 -20.54 16.04
N THR A 572 -13.15 -20.49 17.13
CA THR A 572 -12.66 -21.68 17.82
C THR A 572 -13.80 -22.46 18.45
N THR A 573 -14.15 -23.60 17.85
CA THR A 573 -15.12 -24.56 18.38
C THR A 573 -14.50 -25.97 18.41
N PRO A 574 -14.99 -26.90 19.25
CA PRO A 574 -14.49 -28.28 19.28
C PRO A 574 -14.51 -28.96 17.90
N GLY A 575 -15.59 -28.75 17.13
CA GLY A 575 -15.71 -29.29 15.77
C GLY A 575 -14.70 -28.69 14.80
N LEU A 576 -14.38 -27.39 14.89
CA LEU A 576 -13.34 -26.78 14.06
C LEU A 576 -11.95 -27.26 14.46
N LEU A 577 -11.64 -27.30 15.75
CA LEU A 577 -10.33 -27.71 16.27
C LEU A 577 -10.03 -29.18 15.98
N SER A 578 -11.03 -30.05 16.06
CA SER A 578 -10.90 -31.47 15.73
C SER A 578 -10.49 -31.70 14.26
N ARG A 579 -10.95 -30.87 13.32
CA ARG A 579 -10.49 -30.91 11.90
C ARG A 579 -9.00 -30.67 11.72
N PHE A 580 -8.36 -30.06 12.72
CA PHE A 580 -6.91 -29.80 12.74
C PHE A 580 -6.17 -30.67 13.77
N ASN A 581 -6.81 -31.73 14.29
CA ASN A 581 -6.28 -32.60 15.33
C ASN A 581 -5.88 -31.88 16.64
N LEU A 582 -6.52 -30.75 16.93
CA LEU A 582 -6.28 -29.95 18.15
C LEU A 582 -7.32 -30.23 19.25
N HIS A 583 -8.37 -31.00 18.95
CA HIS A 583 -9.38 -31.40 19.92
C HIS A 583 -9.85 -32.84 19.64
N PRO A 584 -9.93 -33.71 20.65
CA PRO A 584 -10.19 -35.14 20.46
C PRO A 584 -11.64 -35.44 20.08
N ASP A 585 -12.60 -34.64 20.54
CA ASP A 585 -14.04 -34.87 20.33
C ASP A 585 -14.68 -33.70 19.55
N PRO A 586 -15.17 -33.90 18.31
CA PRO A 586 -15.81 -32.85 17.53
C PRO A 586 -17.27 -32.60 17.93
N LEU A 587 -17.89 -33.41 18.79
CA LEU A 587 -19.34 -33.46 18.95
C LEU A 587 -19.86 -32.52 20.04
N CYS A 588 -21.11 -32.09 19.87
CA CYS A 588 -21.86 -31.34 20.87
C CYS A 588 -22.38 -32.30 21.94
N ARG A 589 -22.08 -32.00 23.21
CA ARG A 589 -22.49 -32.83 24.37
C ARG A 589 -24.00 -33.00 24.56
N VAL A 590 -24.81 -32.12 23.96
CA VAL A 590 -26.28 -32.13 24.14
C VAL A 590 -26.98 -32.92 23.03
N CYS A 591 -26.59 -32.71 21.77
CA CYS A 591 -27.32 -33.24 20.62
C CYS A 591 -26.46 -34.10 19.68
N ASN A 592 -25.21 -34.37 20.05
CA ASN A 592 -24.30 -35.30 19.35
C ASN A 592 -24.02 -34.98 17.87
N GLU A 593 -24.22 -33.73 17.44
CA GLU A 593 -23.84 -33.22 16.13
C GLU A 593 -22.45 -32.57 16.17
N ILE A 594 -21.79 -32.40 15.01
CA ILE A 594 -20.51 -31.68 14.89
C ILE A 594 -20.67 -30.25 15.44
N ASN A 595 -19.85 -29.91 16.43
CA ASN A 595 -19.88 -28.64 17.12
C ASN A 595 -19.11 -27.56 16.33
N ASP A 596 -19.68 -27.12 15.22
CA ASP A 596 -19.20 -25.99 14.42
C ASP A 596 -20.06 -24.72 14.64
N ILE A 597 -19.58 -23.57 14.16
CA ILE A 597 -20.30 -22.30 14.33
C ILE A 597 -21.70 -22.31 13.68
N SER A 598 -21.89 -23.05 12.59
CA SER A 598 -23.20 -23.19 11.95
C SER A 598 -24.15 -24.01 12.80
N HIS A 599 -23.68 -25.07 13.45
CA HIS A 599 -24.42 -25.85 14.42
C HIS A 599 -24.84 -24.97 15.60
N ILE A 600 -23.90 -24.26 16.23
CA ILE A 600 -24.17 -23.38 17.39
C ILE A 600 -25.25 -22.33 17.05
N LEU A 601 -25.07 -21.60 15.95
CA LEU A 601 -25.93 -20.47 15.59
C LEU A 601 -27.27 -20.86 14.95
N LEU A 602 -27.39 -22.05 14.34
CA LEU A 602 -28.59 -22.42 13.57
C LEU A 602 -29.37 -23.61 14.14
N ARG A 603 -28.70 -24.62 14.72
CA ARG A 603 -29.30 -25.96 14.94
C ARG A 603 -29.29 -26.45 16.38
N CYS A 604 -28.23 -26.15 17.14
CA CYS A 604 -27.96 -26.74 18.46
C CYS A 604 -29.15 -26.65 19.43
N GLN A 605 -29.61 -27.77 19.99
CA GLN A 605 -30.77 -27.76 20.90
C GLN A 605 -30.52 -26.91 22.16
N LYS A 606 -29.27 -26.84 22.63
CA LYS A 606 -28.85 -26.02 23.79
C LYS A 606 -29.26 -24.55 23.67
N TYR A 607 -29.21 -23.98 22.46
CA TYR A 607 -29.41 -22.54 22.23
C TYR A 607 -30.77 -22.21 21.57
N ALA A 608 -31.74 -23.14 21.60
CA ALA A 608 -33.02 -22.97 20.92
C ALA A 608 -33.78 -21.70 21.39
N SER A 609 -33.83 -21.46 22.71
CA SER A 609 -34.51 -20.29 23.30
C SER A 609 -33.84 -18.96 22.90
N VAL A 610 -32.52 -18.93 22.87
CA VAL A 610 -31.71 -17.77 22.45
C VAL A 610 -31.97 -17.47 20.98
N ARG A 611 -31.99 -18.50 20.12
CA ARG A 611 -32.27 -18.35 18.68
C ARG A 611 -33.67 -17.81 18.39
N VAL A 612 -34.71 -18.29 19.06
CA VAL A 612 -36.08 -17.77 18.90
C VAL A 612 -36.13 -16.27 19.19
N THR A 613 -35.45 -15.82 20.25
CA THR A 613 -35.36 -14.40 20.59
C THR A 613 -34.59 -13.61 19.54
N LEU A 614 -33.48 -14.16 19.04
CA LEU A 614 -32.65 -13.53 18.01
C LEU A 614 -33.39 -13.40 16.67
N TRP A 615 -34.08 -14.45 16.21
CA TRP A 615 -34.85 -14.44 14.97
C TRP A 615 -35.97 -13.41 14.99
N ARG A 616 -36.68 -13.29 16.12
CA ARG A 616 -37.70 -12.24 16.32
C ARG A 616 -37.10 -10.84 16.21
N LYS A 617 -35.94 -10.59 16.84
CA LYS A 617 -35.29 -9.27 16.78
C LYS A 617 -34.67 -8.94 15.41
N LEU A 618 -34.30 -9.96 14.63
CA LEU A 618 -33.76 -9.79 13.28
C LEU A 618 -34.83 -9.83 12.16
N ASN A 619 -36.10 -10.02 12.53
CA ASN A 619 -37.25 -10.23 11.65
C ASN A 619 -37.02 -11.38 10.64
N ILE A 620 -36.57 -12.54 11.14
CA ILE A 620 -36.39 -13.75 10.33
C ILE A 620 -37.61 -14.65 10.53
N ALA A 621 -38.31 -14.98 9.43
CA ALA A 621 -39.57 -15.74 9.45
C ALA A 621 -39.46 -17.17 8.89
N SER A 622 -38.30 -17.58 8.34
CA SER A 622 -38.16 -18.85 7.63
C SER A 622 -37.92 -20.05 8.56
N ALA A 623 -38.48 -21.21 8.21
CA ALA A 623 -38.33 -22.47 8.94
C ALA A 623 -36.95 -23.13 8.72
N ASN A 624 -36.32 -22.90 7.57
CA ASN A 624 -34.99 -23.43 7.20
C ASN A 624 -34.00 -22.27 7.02
N ILE A 625 -33.37 -21.83 8.11
CA ILE A 625 -32.40 -20.74 8.08
C ILE A 625 -31.01 -21.30 7.74
N THR A 626 -30.48 -20.88 6.60
CA THR A 626 -29.10 -21.12 6.18
C THR A 626 -28.17 -20.03 6.71
N TYR A 627 -26.86 -20.28 6.65
CA TYR A 627 -25.86 -19.36 7.22
C TYR A 627 -25.79 -18.02 6.48
N ASP A 628 -25.94 -18.05 5.16
CA ASP A 628 -26.03 -16.87 4.30
C ASP A 628 -27.28 -16.03 4.59
N VAL A 629 -28.44 -16.66 4.83
CA VAL A 629 -29.68 -15.97 5.22
C VAL A 629 -29.53 -15.29 6.58
N LEU A 630 -28.85 -15.95 7.53
CA LEU A 630 -28.55 -15.30 8.81
C LEU A 630 -27.65 -14.07 8.59
N LEU A 631 -26.54 -14.22 7.85
CA LEU A 631 -25.61 -13.12 7.61
C LEU A 631 -26.26 -11.98 6.82
N SER A 632 -27.11 -12.27 5.84
CA SER A 632 -27.80 -11.25 5.03
C SER A 632 -28.76 -10.41 5.86
N HIS A 633 -29.37 -10.97 6.92
CA HIS A 633 -30.17 -10.20 7.88
C HIS A 633 -29.32 -9.46 8.91
N VAL A 634 -28.21 -10.04 9.35
CA VAL A 634 -27.31 -9.43 10.36
C VAL A 634 -26.54 -8.24 9.79
N LEU A 635 -26.05 -8.34 8.55
CA LEU A 635 -25.12 -7.38 7.92
C LEU A 635 -25.83 -6.30 7.10
N VAL A 636 -27.12 -6.01 7.37
CA VAL A 636 -27.89 -4.96 6.68
C VAL A 636 -27.56 -3.57 7.19
N ASN A 637 -27.51 -3.40 8.51
CA ASN A 637 -27.31 -2.10 9.14
C ASN A 637 -26.74 -2.25 10.55
N LYS A 638 -26.30 -1.12 11.11
CA LYS A 638 -25.70 -1.05 12.45
C LYS A 638 -26.57 -1.64 13.55
N ASN A 639 -27.88 -1.38 13.53
CA ASN A 639 -28.79 -1.82 14.59
C ASN A 639 -28.90 -3.35 14.63
N LYS A 640 -29.09 -3.99 13.46
CA LYS A 640 -29.18 -5.47 13.37
C LYS A 640 -27.87 -6.14 13.76
N LEU A 641 -26.73 -5.59 13.36
CA LEU A 641 -25.43 -6.11 13.75
C LEU A 641 -25.21 -6.02 15.27
N LEU A 642 -25.57 -4.90 15.91
CA LEU A 642 -25.45 -4.74 17.36
C LEU A 642 -26.35 -5.71 18.14
N ILE A 643 -27.59 -5.92 17.68
CA ILE A 643 -28.50 -6.93 18.26
C ILE A 643 -27.86 -8.32 18.21
N PHE A 644 -27.25 -8.66 17.07
CA PHE A 644 -26.59 -9.94 16.88
C PHE A 644 -25.38 -10.08 17.83
N ILE A 645 -24.48 -9.08 17.87
CA ILE A 645 -23.32 -9.07 18.76
C ILE A 645 -23.74 -9.20 20.23
N GLN A 646 -24.76 -8.46 20.67
CA GLN A 646 -25.27 -8.56 22.04
C GLN A 646 -25.86 -9.93 22.38
N SER A 647 -26.36 -10.66 21.38
CA SER A 647 -26.90 -12.00 21.56
C SER A 647 -25.80 -13.07 21.62
N LEU A 648 -24.62 -12.82 21.03
CA LEU A 648 -23.50 -13.77 21.01
C LEU A 648 -23.02 -14.18 22.40
N LYS A 649 -23.14 -13.30 23.40
CA LYS A 649 -22.75 -13.60 24.80
C LYS A 649 -23.54 -14.76 25.45
N TYR A 650 -24.63 -15.19 24.84
CA TYR A 650 -25.46 -16.31 25.30
C TYR A 650 -25.17 -17.62 24.57
N PHE A 651 -24.25 -17.60 23.60
CA PHE A 651 -23.72 -18.79 22.95
C PHE A 651 -22.32 -19.06 23.50
N ASP A 652 -21.93 -20.33 23.66
CA ASP A 652 -20.56 -20.69 24.04
C ASP A 652 -19.62 -20.46 22.83
N ILE A 653 -19.28 -19.20 22.60
CA ILE A 653 -18.42 -18.73 21.52
C ILE A 653 -17.33 -17.86 22.18
N ASP A 654 -16.11 -18.40 22.29
CA ASP A 654 -14.94 -17.70 22.86
C ASP A 654 -14.21 -16.80 21.83
#